data_AF-A0AAN9TY95-F1
#
_entry.id   AF-A0AAN9TY95-F1
#
_cell.length_a   1.000
_cell.length_b   1.000
_cell.length_c   1.000
_cell.angle_alpha   90.00
_cell.angle_beta   90.00
_cell.angle_gamma   90.00
#
_symmetry.space_group_name_H-M   'P 1'
#
loop_
_entity.id
_entity.type
_entity.pdbx_description
1 polymer ?
#
loop_
_entity_poly.entity_id
_entity_poly.type
_entity_poly.pdbx_seq_one_letter_code
_entity_poly.pdbx_strand_id
1 'polypeptide(L)'
;MEEAINERLLEKLKSFLAPSMADRTETLRMVVGRLYSRAASHDKQIREKTLFQIRKKKDNVLQVLLCLLETVDDPVSVFSIAGIVRECISPKAGIARFNVIRQLTELKASQTLIKLLMEHSMKEIHVTDPFLHELIWILSQLSQKDSKFAYRIRQLNALPTFHLYLKLFYQHKSKLLIPLLMMIKAIAKNNNLSSILIKDGITSTMEKIFFNISFTPSSKLKLLLNIFSYLSKNAHFCNRIIKAGTVPIFLKLFSRWEKYDGKTRLKICNDTVVTLQHICVSKQGRSAIRKENGFAPLYKFCLTCPEDKVYDRLLAKVCSIINVCLQKKELPLCSFASPAHFLLPVELKKDCFDNVDSDDSENDGDDMDDYLDDSQNEDDFDGSTKKLRDCTNFQNEEKPPTETPIRMLTRNVSDLQIYRKMFSEYYFFFYHGKHDINPLAFPDGKQNFESADDRNCIDGFMNSDESSTLKIPIFCEIEDTVMTQRSIYCKIASRVRHILPFVKVAYPDLMGGDGIGLLQPFYIRDRKVYRSKMVAGVDRCITDEKIYNNTVYDLDKLLQSTAINDRVCKKLINNDETRLGIKEYVTSTLNFESRFESGNLRKAIQVGAREYDLILTPDVNSSHHCQWFYFEVSNMDNIAPYTFNLINCEKTNSQFNYGMKPILYSVREATLGRQGWFRAGTDICYYRNGYKIPHTNKQTFLTASFSIKFPHSLDICYIAYTFPYTYSQLLSRIRLWSQNADRKSLYFRIDNLCDSLNANSIPLLTITAPDTKENRIADREIVFLTSRVHPGEANSSWVIDGCISHLLNANPCAEKLRSQYVFKIVPMLNIEGVINGW
;
A
#
# COMPACT_ATOMS: atom_id res chain seq x y z
N MET A 1 -43.04 -33.92 -40.34
CA MET A 1 -42.12 -34.45 -41.38
C MET A 1 -40.67 -34.10 -41.09
N GLU A 2 -40.33 -32.81 -40.91
CA GLU A 2 -38.94 -32.37 -40.66
C GLU A 2 -38.27 -32.95 -39.40
N GLU A 3 -39.00 -33.10 -38.30
CA GLU A 3 -38.48 -33.70 -37.05
C GLU A 3 -38.13 -35.19 -37.21
N ALA A 4 -38.99 -35.96 -37.89
CA ALA A 4 -38.75 -37.39 -38.16
C ALA A 4 -37.51 -37.60 -39.07
N ILE A 5 -37.25 -36.68 -40.00
CA ILE A 5 -36.04 -36.70 -40.83
C ILE A 5 -34.79 -36.49 -39.97
N ASN A 6 -34.81 -35.51 -39.06
CA ASN A 6 -33.68 -35.25 -38.17
C ASN A 6 -33.44 -36.42 -37.20
N GLU A 7 -34.48 -36.98 -36.59
CA GLU A 7 -34.36 -38.12 -35.68
C GLU A 7 -33.72 -39.32 -36.38
N ARG A 8 -34.19 -39.67 -37.59
CA ARG A 8 -33.60 -40.75 -38.38
C ARG A 8 -32.15 -40.49 -38.76
N LEU A 9 -31.79 -39.25 -39.09
CA LEU A 9 -30.40 -38.86 -39.38
C LEU A 9 -29.51 -38.95 -38.13
N LEU A 10 -30.00 -38.52 -36.97
CA LEU A 10 -29.27 -38.55 -35.71
C LEU A 10 -29.10 -39.97 -35.15
N GLU A 11 -30.12 -40.83 -35.28
CA GLU A 11 -30.00 -42.26 -34.96
C GLU A 11 -28.97 -42.94 -35.85
N LYS A 12 -29.03 -42.67 -37.16
CA LYS A 12 -28.06 -43.22 -38.11
C LYS A 12 -26.65 -42.71 -37.81
N LEU A 13 -26.48 -41.45 -37.44
CA LEU A 13 -25.19 -40.88 -37.00
C LEU A 13 -24.62 -41.61 -35.77
N LYS A 14 -25.44 -41.92 -34.77
CA LYS A 14 -25.02 -42.66 -33.56
C LYS A 14 -24.54 -44.08 -33.86
N SER A 15 -25.05 -44.71 -34.93
CA SER A 15 -24.64 -46.06 -35.33
C SER A 15 -23.19 -46.16 -35.83
N PHE A 16 -22.54 -45.03 -36.12
CA PHE A 16 -21.14 -44.97 -36.57
C PHE A 16 -20.11 -44.95 -35.43
N LEU A 17 -20.52 -45.21 -34.18
CA LEU A 17 -19.57 -45.43 -33.07
C LEU A 17 -19.15 -46.91 -32.91
N ALA A 18 -19.66 -47.81 -33.75
CA ALA A 18 -19.39 -49.26 -33.69
C ALA A 18 -18.16 -49.68 -34.55
N PRO A 19 -17.45 -50.78 -34.23
CA PRO A 19 -16.06 -51.02 -34.65
C PRO A 19 -15.77 -51.37 -36.13
N SER A 20 -16.68 -51.25 -37.09
CA SER A 20 -16.41 -51.58 -38.50
C SER A 20 -16.59 -50.38 -39.44
N MET A 21 -15.55 -49.57 -39.61
CA MET A 21 -15.61 -48.31 -40.38
C MET A 21 -15.30 -48.46 -41.88
N ALA A 22 -14.57 -49.51 -42.29
CA ALA A 22 -13.99 -49.59 -43.63
C ALA A 22 -15.01 -49.64 -44.79
N ASP A 23 -16.26 -50.04 -44.52
CA ASP A 23 -17.31 -50.24 -45.54
C ASP A 23 -18.48 -49.24 -45.43
N ARG A 24 -18.31 -48.17 -44.64
CA ARG A 24 -19.40 -47.24 -44.26
C ARG A 24 -19.14 -45.77 -44.55
N THR A 25 -17.99 -45.42 -45.13
CA THR A 25 -17.56 -44.03 -45.40
C THR A 25 -18.54 -43.25 -46.28
N GLU A 26 -19.05 -43.85 -47.37
CA GLU A 26 -20.01 -43.18 -48.26
C GLU A 26 -21.36 -42.92 -47.57
N THR A 27 -21.80 -43.87 -46.75
CA THR A 27 -23.03 -43.70 -45.96
C THR A 27 -22.85 -42.62 -44.90
N LEU A 28 -21.69 -42.56 -44.24
CA LEU A 28 -21.37 -41.49 -43.30
C LEU A 28 -21.41 -40.14 -44.00
N ARG A 29 -20.71 -40.00 -45.14
CA ARG A 29 -20.65 -38.79 -45.96
C ARG A 29 -22.05 -38.28 -46.33
N MET A 30 -22.94 -39.17 -46.78
CA MET A 30 -24.35 -38.83 -47.03
C MET A 30 -25.07 -38.33 -45.77
N VAL A 31 -24.90 -39.00 -44.63
CA VAL A 31 -25.59 -38.65 -43.38
C VAL A 31 -25.11 -37.30 -42.85
N VAL A 32 -23.80 -37.10 -42.72
CA VAL A 32 -23.24 -35.84 -42.19
C VAL A 32 -23.42 -34.69 -43.17
N GLY A 33 -23.32 -34.94 -44.47
CA GLY A 33 -23.59 -33.93 -45.51
C GLY A 33 -25.05 -33.45 -45.48
N ARG A 34 -26.01 -34.38 -45.36
CA ARG A 34 -27.44 -34.04 -45.25
C ARG A 34 -27.78 -33.38 -43.92
N LEU A 35 -27.12 -33.77 -42.83
CA LEU A 35 -27.32 -33.13 -41.53
C LEU A 35 -26.73 -31.71 -41.53
N TYR A 36 -25.56 -31.51 -42.15
CA TYR A 36 -24.93 -30.20 -42.28
C TYR A 36 -25.77 -29.24 -43.14
N SER A 37 -26.28 -29.69 -44.30
CA SER A 37 -27.11 -28.83 -45.15
C SER A 37 -28.39 -28.35 -44.45
N ARG A 38 -28.95 -29.16 -43.55
CA ARG A 38 -30.10 -28.80 -42.71
C ARG A 38 -29.69 -27.84 -41.58
N ALA A 39 -28.58 -28.10 -40.91
CA ALA A 39 -28.03 -27.25 -39.86
C ALA A 39 -27.56 -25.87 -40.38
N ALA A 40 -27.17 -25.78 -41.66
CA ALA A 40 -26.78 -24.56 -42.34
C ALA A 40 -27.87 -23.98 -43.26
N SER A 41 -29.11 -24.49 -43.18
CA SER A 41 -30.20 -24.11 -44.09
C SER A 41 -30.51 -22.61 -44.02
N HIS A 42 -30.87 -22.03 -45.19
CA HIS A 42 -31.44 -20.68 -45.27
C HIS A 42 -32.84 -20.62 -44.67
N ASP A 43 -33.56 -21.74 -44.61
CA ASP A 43 -34.82 -21.86 -43.91
C ASP A 43 -34.58 -21.89 -42.39
N LYS A 44 -35.04 -20.83 -41.71
CA LYS A 44 -34.89 -20.65 -40.26
C LYS A 44 -35.56 -21.76 -39.45
N GLN A 45 -36.73 -22.26 -39.87
CA GLN A 45 -37.44 -23.31 -39.14
C GLN A 45 -36.70 -24.63 -39.23
N ILE A 46 -36.25 -25.01 -40.42
CA ILE A 46 -35.45 -26.24 -40.61
C ILE A 46 -34.17 -26.14 -39.78
N ARG A 47 -33.44 -25.01 -39.90
CA ARG A 47 -32.19 -24.79 -39.16
C ARG A 47 -32.36 -24.88 -37.66
N GLU A 48 -33.28 -24.12 -37.06
CA GLU A 48 -33.42 -24.08 -35.60
C GLU A 48 -33.96 -25.40 -35.05
N LYS A 49 -34.86 -26.11 -35.76
CA LYS A 49 -35.31 -27.44 -35.34
C LYS A 49 -34.18 -28.47 -35.35
N THR A 50 -33.36 -28.47 -36.41
CA THR A 50 -32.19 -29.35 -36.50
C THR A 50 -31.16 -29.02 -35.41
N LEU A 51 -30.81 -27.74 -35.23
CA LEU A 51 -29.86 -27.33 -34.20
C LEU A 51 -30.38 -27.59 -32.79
N PHE A 52 -31.68 -27.41 -32.53
CA PHE A 52 -32.28 -27.71 -31.22
C PHE A 52 -32.06 -29.18 -30.82
N GLN A 53 -32.30 -30.12 -31.74
CA GLN A 53 -32.09 -31.55 -31.48
C GLN A 53 -30.60 -31.88 -31.30
N ILE A 54 -29.69 -31.26 -32.07
CA ILE A 54 -28.24 -31.50 -31.92
C ILE A 54 -27.71 -30.95 -30.58
N ARG A 55 -28.21 -29.78 -30.14
CA ARG A 55 -27.76 -29.09 -28.90
C ARG A 55 -28.28 -29.74 -27.61
N LYS A 56 -29.23 -30.68 -27.72
CA LYS A 56 -29.89 -31.32 -26.57
C LYS A 56 -28.93 -32.30 -25.87
N LYS A 57 -28.55 -31.95 -24.64
CA LYS A 57 -27.57 -32.72 -23.84
C LYS A 57 -27.94 -34.20 -23.68
N LYS A 58 -29.23 -34.52 -23.50
CA LYS A 58 -29.72 -35.89 -23.31
C LYS A 58 -29.39 -36.84 -24.47
N ASP A 59 -29.22 -36.30 -25.67
CA ASP A 59 -29.09 -37.12 -26.87
C ASP A 59 -27.62 -37.41 -27.22
N ASN A 60 -26.66 -36.86 -26.46
CA ASN A 60 -25.20 -37.03 -26.62
C ASN A 60 -24.65 -36.80 -28.05
N VAL A 61 -25.39 -36.09 -28.90
CA VAL A 61 -25.03 -35.89 -30.32
C VAL A 61 -23.69 -35.16 -30.46
N LEU A 62 -23.45 -34.12 -29.65
CA LEU A 62 -22.18 -33.39 -29.66
C LEU A 62 -20.98 -34.29 -29.30
N GLN A 63 -21.16 -35.26 -28.41
CA GLN A 63 -20.12 -36.23 -28.07
C GLN A 63 -19.85 -37.17 -29.26
N VAL A 64 -20.90 -37.63 -29.95
CA VAL A 64 -20.77 -38.44 -31.17
C VAL A 64 -20.02 -37.68 -32.26
N LEU A 65 -20.40 -36.42 -32.51
CA LEU A 65 -19.73 -35.57 -33.49
C LEU A 65 -18.24 -35.37 -33.16
N LEU A 66 -17.89 -35.13 -31.90
CA LEU A 66 -16.48 -35.01 -31.48
C LEU A 66 -15.69 -36.32 -31.63
N CYS A 67 -16.31 -37.46 -31.30
CA CYS A 67 -15.68 -38.77 -31.50
C CYS A 67 -15.42 -39.03 -32.98
N LEU A 68 -16.40 -38.77 -33.85
CA LEU A 68 -16.25 -38.93 -35.30
C LEU A 68 -15.20 -37.98 -35.88
N LEU A 69 -15.06 -36.75 -35.36
CA LEU A 69 -13.96 -35.86 -35.75
C LEU A 69 -12.58 -36.43 -35.40
N GLU A 70 -12.45 -37.24 -34.34
CA GLU A 70 -11.18 -37.83 -33.91
C GLU A 70 -10.88 -39.16 -34.62
N THR A 71 -11.89 -39.88 -35.12
CA THR A 71 -11.72 -41.25 -35.67
C THR A 71 -11.85 -41.36 -37.19
N VAL A 72 -12.40 -40.34 -37.87
CA VAL A 72 -12.68 -40.41 -39.32
C VAL A 72 -11.64 -39.59 -40.08
N ASP A 73 -11.03 -40.20 -41.11
CA ASP A 73 -10.02 -39.56 -41.96
C ASP A 73 -10.57 -38.99 -43.29
N ASP A 74 -11.85 -39.18 -43.61
CA ASP A 74 -12.47 -38.70 -44.85
C ASP A 74 -12.66 -37.17 -44.86
N PRO A 75 -11.96 -36.40 -45.72
CA PRO A 75 -11.98 -34.92 -45.66
C PRO A 75 -13.37 -34.30 -45.78
N VAL A 76 -14.25 -34.89 -46.60
CA VAL A 76 -15.61 -34.39 -46.84
C VAL A 76 -16.49 -34.59 -45.60
N SER A 77 -16.39 -35.76 -44.97
CA SER A 77 -17.12 -36.08 -43.75
C SER A 77 -16.67 -35.20 -42.58
N VAL A 78 -15.36 -35.06 -42.36
CA VAL A 78 -14.81 -34.27 -41.24
C VAL A 78 -15.13 -32.78 -41.41
N PHE A 79 -15.07 -32.24 -42.64
CA PHE A 79 -15.54 -30.88 -42.94
C PHE A 79 -17.01 -30.69 -42.60
N SER A 80 -17.89 -31.61 -43.03
CA SER A 80 -19.32 -31.53 -42.76
C SER A 80 -19.63 -31.60 -41.25
N ILE A 81 -18.91 -32.46 -40.51
CA ILE A 81 -19.05 -32.57 -39.06
C ILE A 81 -18.60 -31.28 -38.35
N ALA A 82 -17.44 -30.72 -38.74
CA ALA A 82 -16.98 -29.44 -38.20
C ALA A 82 -17.97 -28.31 -38.51
N GLY A 83 -18.52 -28.27 -39.71
CA GLY A 83 -19.58 -27.34 -40.10
C GLY A 83 -20.82 -27.44 -39.22
N ILE A 84 -21.28 -28.65 -38.87
CA ILE A 84 -22.39 -28.85 -37.93
C ILE A 84 -22.05 -28.28 -36.55
N VAL A 85 -20.85 -28.57 -36.03
CA VAL A 85 -20.39 -28.05 -34.73
C VAL A 85 -20.33 -26.53 -34.74
N ARG A 86 -19.85 -25.93 -35.84
CA ARG A 86 -19.87 -24.46 -36.03
C ARG A 86 -21.27 -23.89 -35.95
N GLU A 87 -22.24 -24.44 -36.66
CA GLU A 87 -23.62 -23.94 -36.63
C GLU A 87 -24.25 -24.08 -35.24
N CYS A 88 -23.84 -25.09 -34.47
CA CYS A 88 -24.27 -25.24 -33.08
C CYS A 88 -23.81 -24.07 -32.19
N ILE A 89 -22.65 -23.47 -32.46
CA ILE A 89 -22.09 -22.34 -31.71
C ILE A 89 -22.25 -20.98 -32.41
N SER A 90 -22.68 -20.92 -33.68
CA SER A 90 -22.81 -19.72 -34.52
C SER A 90 -23.64 -18.54 -33.95
N PRO A 91 -24.71 -18.72 -33.13
CA PRO A 91 -25.48 -17.59 -32.61
C PRO A 91 -24.61 -16.54 -31.92
N LYS A 92 -24.80 -15.24 -32.22
CA LYS A 92 -23.94 -14.16 -31.67
C LYS A 92 -23.97 -14.09 -30.14
N ALA A 93 -25.11 -14.41 -29.51
CA ALA A 93 -25.31 -14.45 -28.07
C ALA A 93 -26.54 -15.32 -27.73
N GLY A 94 -26.70 -15.71 -26.45
CA GLY A 94 -27.90 -16.39 -25.95
C GLY A 94 -27.63 -17.68 -25.16
N ILE A 95 -28.63 -18.10 -24.38
CA ILE A 95 -28.58 -19.28 -23.48
C ILE A 95 -28.19 -20.55 -24.24
N ALA A 96 -28.74 -20.75 -25.44
CA ALA A 96 -28.44 -21.91 -26.28
C ALA A 96 -26.94 -22.02 -26.60
N ARG A 97 -26.31 -20.91 -27.00
CA ARG A 97 -24.86 -20.88 -27.28
C ARG A 97 -24.05 -21.14 -26.02
N PHE A 98 -24.41 -20.50 -24.90
CA PHE A 98 -23.72 -20.70 -23.62
C PHE A 98 -23.73 -22.18 -23.22
N ASN A 99 -24.89 -22.83 -23.29
CA ASN A 99 -25.06 -24.24 -22.95
C ASN A 99 -24.24 -25.16 -23.86
N VAL A 100 -24.19 -24.89 -25.17
CA VAL A 100 -23.41 -25.70 -26.12
C VAL A 100 -21.91 -25.56 -25.87
N ILE A 101 -21.42 -24.34 -25.68
CA ILE A 101 -20.00 -24.11 -25.37
C ILE A 101 -19.63 -24.82 -24.06
N ARG A 102 -20.48 -24.72 -23.03
CA ARG A 102 -20.27 -25.43 -21.76
C ARG A 102 -20.20 -26.94 -21.95
N GLN A 103 -21.15 -27.53 -22.69
CA GLN A 103 -21.15 -28.95 -23.02
C GLN A 103 -19.88 -29.37 -23.77
N LEU A 104 -19.45 -28.61 -24.79
CA LEU A 104 -18.21 -28.89 -25.53
C LEU A 104 -16.97 -28.79 -24.62
N THR A 105 -16.93 -27.83 -23.69
CA THR A 105 -15.83 -27.71 -22.72
C THR A 105 -15.81 -28.90 -21.74
N GLU A 106 -16.98 -29.35 -21.24
CA GLU A 106 -17.15 -30.56 -20.42
C GLU A 106 -16.65 -31.81 -21.17
N LEU A 107 -16.95 -31.92 -22.46
CA LEU A 107 -16.51 -33.01 -23.35
C LEU A 107 -15.04 -32.88 -23.81
N LYS A 108 -14.28 -31.93 -23.28
CA LYS A 108 -12.87 -31.67 -23.66
C LYS A 108 -12.67 -31.39 -25.16
N ALA A 109 -13.68 -30.84 -25.85
CA ALA A 109 -13.64 -30.58 -27.29
C ALA A 109 -12.40 -29.79 -27.75
N SER A 110 -11.93 -28.82 -26.96
CA SER A 110 -10.72 -28.06 -27.33
C SER A 110 -9.47 -28.95 -27.38
N GLN A 111 -9.37 -29.99 -26.55
CA GLN A 111 -8.25 -30.94 -26.59
C GLN A 111 -8.25 -31.72 -27.91
N THR A 112 -9.39 -32.26 -28.31
CA THR A 112 -9.55 -32.99 -29.59
C THR A 112 -9.23 -32.08 -30.77
N LEU A 113 -9.79 -30.86 -30.79
CA LEU A 113 -9.56 -29.91 -31.87
C LEU A 113 -8.10 -29.41 -31.93
N ILE A 114 -7.41 -29.30 -30.80
CA ILE A 114 -5.97 -28.99 -30.77
C ILE A 114 -5.17 -30.13 -31.42
N LYS A 115 -5.46 -31.40 -31.11
CA LYS A 115 -4.78 -32.55 -31.72
C LYS A 115 -4.97 -32.57 -33.24
N LEU A 116 -6.21 -32.43 -33.71
CA LEU A 116 -6.53 -32.37 -35.14
C LEU A 116 -5.81 -31.23 -35.85
N LEU A 117 -5.72 -30.06 -35.21
CA LEU A 117 -4.97 -28.92 -35.73
C LEU A 117 -3.47 -29.22 -35.81
N MET A 118 -2.91 -29.94 -34.83
CA MET A 118 -1.50 -30.36 -34.86
C MET A 118 -1.23 -31.40 -35.95
N GLU A 119 -2.09 -32.40 -36.10
CA GLU A 119 -1.99 -33.41 -37.17
C GLU A 119 -2.07 -32.76 -38.55
N HIS A 120 -2.97 -31.79 -38.73
CA HIS A 120 -3.05 -31.00 -39.95
C HIS A 120 -1.77 -30.21 -40.21
N SER A 121 -1.15 -29.65 -39.16
CA SER A 121 0.11 -28.89 -39.29
C SER A 121 1.32 -29.74 -39.69
N MET A 122 1.24 -31.07 -39.58
CA MET A 122 2.29 -32.00 -40.04
C MET A 122 2.18 -32.32 -41.54
N LYS A 123 1.05 -31.97 -42.18
CA LYS A 123 0.82 -32.11 -43.63
C LYS A 123 1.14 -30.80 -44.35
N GLU A 124 1.14 -30.81 -45.68
CA GLU A 124 1.30 -29.58 -46.46
C GLU A 124 0.14 -28.61 -46.18
N ILE A 125 0.44 -27.44 -45.60
CA ILE A 125 -0.58 -26.50 -45.13
C ILE A 125 -1.09 -25.66 -46.31
N HIS A 126 -2.29 -25.97 -46.78
CA HIS A 126 -3.00 -25.13 -47.75
C HIS A 126 -3.83 -24.06 -47.02
N VAL A 127 -3.46 -22.79 -47.21
CA VAL A 127 -4.10 -21.61 -46.60
C VAL A 127 -5.59 -21.50 -46.98
N THR A 128 -6.00 -22.11 -48.09
CA THR A 128 -7.38 -22.14 -48.62
C THR A 128 -8.20 -23.34 -48.13
N ASP A 129 -7.65 -24.24 -47.32
CA ASP A 129 -8.36 -25.44 -46.85
C ASP A 129 -9.60 -25.08 -46.00
N PRO A 130 -10.83 -25.36 -46.48
CA PRO A 130 -12.06 -25.05 -45.75
C PRO A 130 -12.13 -25.72 -44.37
N PHE A 131 -11.60 -26.93 -44.22
CA PHE A 131 -11.65 -27.65 -42.96
C PHE A 131 -10.79 -26.97 -41.89
N LEU A 132 -9.59 -26.52 -42.26
CA LEU A 132 -8.72 -25.74 -41.38
C LEU A 132 -9.41 -24.44 -40.89
N HIS A 133 -10.15 -23.76 -41.78
CA HIS A 133 -10.90 -22.56 -41.42
C HIS A 133 -11.98 -22.85 -40.38
N GLU A 134 -12.68 -23.99 -40.52
CA GLU A 134 -13.68 -24.42 -39.55
C GLU A 134 -13.06 -24.73 -38.19
N LEU A 135 -11.98 -25.51 -38.15
CA LEU A 135 -11.27 -25.85 -36.91
C LEU A 135 -10.81 -24.60 -36.16
N ILE A 136 -10.10 -23.70 -36.85
CA ILE A 136 -9.58 -22.45 -36.26
C ILE A 136 -10.73 -21.60 -35.71
N TRP A 137 -11.83 -21.49 -36.45
CA TRP A 137 -12.97 -20.70 -36.02
C TRP A 137 -13.63 -21.31 -34.77
N ILE A 138 -13.94 -22.60 -34.75
CA ILE A 138 -14.55 -23.29 -33.61
C ILE A 138 -13.65 -23.18 -32.37
N LEU A 139 -12.36 -23.48 -32.53
CA LEU A 139 -11.40 -23.45 -31.44
C LEU A 139 -11.23 -22.04 -30.87
N SER A 140 -11.30 -21.01 -31.72
CA SER A 140 -11.27 -19.62 -31.24
C SER A 140 -12.42 -19.29 -30.30
N GLN A 141 -13.63 -19.82 -30.55
CA GLN A 141 -14.78 -19.58 -29.68
C GLN A 141 -14.64 -20.32 -28.35
N LEU A 142 -14.19 -21.58 -28.39
CA LEU A 142 -13.97 -22.38 -27.20
C LEU A 142 -12.85 -21.82 -26.31
N SER A 143 -11.77 -21.31 -26.92
CA SER A 143 -10.62 -20.73 -26.20
C SER A 143 -10.99 -19.58 -25.26
N GLN A 144 -12.10 -18.89 -25.52
CA GLN A 144 -12.54 -17.75 -24.69
C GLN A 144 -13.29 -18.18 -23.42
N LYS A 145 -13.80 -19.42 -23.38
CA LYS A 145 -14.69 -19.91 -22.31
C LYS A 145 -14.14 -21.16 -21.60
N ASP A 146 -13.20 -21.87 -22.21
CA ASP A 146 -12.52 -22.99 -21.60
C ASP A 146 -11.39 -22.54 -20.66
N SER A 147 -11.63 -22.61 -19.36
CA SER A 147 -10.63 -22.25 -18.34
C SER A 147 -9.38 -23.14 -18.36
N LYS A 148 -9.46 -24.35 -18.93
CA LYS A 148 -8.34 -25.28 -19.05
C LYS A 148 -7.65 -25.21 -20.41
N PHE A 149 -8.01 -24.26 -21.28
CA PHE A 149 -7.45 -24.15 -22.63
C PHE A 149 -5.92 -24.04 -22.63
N ALA A 150 -5.36 -23.11 -21.84
CA ALA A 150 -3.91 -22.93 -21.71
C ALA A 150 -3.21 -24.20 -21.19
N TYR A 151 -3.81 -24.88 -20.21
CA TYR A 151 -3.29 -26.15 -19.69
C TYR A 151 -3.25 -27.24 -20.77
N ARG A 152 -4.29 -27.36 -21.59
CA ARG A 152 -4.37 -28.33 -22.69
C ARG A 152 -3.31 -28.05 -23.76
N ILE A 153 -3.10 -26.78 -24.13
CA ILE A 153 -2.03 -26.37 -25.06
C ILE A 153 -0.66 -26.79 -24.53
N ARG A 154 -0.42 -26.61 -23.22
CA ARG A 154 0.83 -27.03 -22.57
C ARG A 154 0.99 -28.56 -22.60
N GLN A 155 -0.04 -29.30 -22.20
CA GLN A 155 0.03 -30.77 -22.15
C GLN A 155 0.29 -31.40 -23.51
N LEU A 156 -0.32 -30.85 -24.57
CA LEU A 156 -0.15 -31.34 -25.93
C LEU A 156 1.10 -30.80 -26.63
N ASN A 157 1.90 -29.95 -25.97
CA ASN A 157 3.03 -29.24 -26.60
C ASN A 157 2.64 -28.51 -27.90
N ALA A 158 1.39 -28.04 -27.98
CA ALA A 158 0.81 -27.49 -29.20
C ALA A 158 1.22 -26.04 -29.49
N LEU A 159 1.94 -25.39 -28.57
CA LEU A 159 2.21 -23.96 -28.61
C LEU A 159 2.86 -23.48 -29.93
N PRO A 160 3.88 -24.15 -30.50
CA PRO A 160 4.50 -23.72 -31.76
C PRO A 160 3.52 -23.75 -32.93
N THR A 161 2.56 -24.68 -32.95
CA THR A 161 1.54 -24.80 -33.99
C THR A 161 0.67 -23.54 -34.07
N PHE A 162 0.27 -22.96 -32.94
CA PHE A 162 -0.53 -21.73 -32.93
C PHE A 162 0.26 -20.53 -33.45
N HIS A 163 1.55 -20.46 -33.13
CA HIS A 163 2.41 -19.41 -33.67
C HIS A 163 2.67 -19.59 -35.17
N LEU A 164 2.87 -20.82 -35.65
CA LEU A 164 2.99 -21.16 -37.07
C LEU A 164 1.76 -20.68 -37.86
N TYR A 165 0.55 -21.05 -37.44
CA TYR A 165 -0.66 -20.59 -38.12
C TYR A 165 -0.83 -19.08 -38.06
N LEU A 166 -0.46 -18.43 -36.95
CA LEU A 166 -0.45 -16.97 -36.90
C LEU A 166 0.50 -16.38 -37.96
N LYS A 167 1.71 -16.95 -38.13
CA LYS A 167 2.69 -16.53 -39.16
C LYS A 167 2.16 -16.72 -40.58
N LEU A 168 1.44 -17.81 -40.85
CA LEU A 168 0.91 -18.08 -42.19
C LEU A 168 -0.24 -17.11 -42.54
N PHE A 169 -1.12 -16.80 -41.60
CA PHE A 169 -2.37 -16.09 -41.91
C PHE A 169 -2.34 -14.57 -41.68
N TYR A 170 -1.29 -13.99 -41.10
CA TYR A 170 -1.29 -12.54 -40.82
C TYR A 170 -1.14 -11.65 -42.06
N GLN A 171 -0.45 -12.09 -43.11
CA GLN A 171 -0.17 -11.28 -44.30
C GLN A 171 -1.35 -11.23 -45.29
N HIS A 172 -2.17 -12.29 -45.36
CA HIS A 172 -3.14 -12.49 -46.45
C HIS A 172 -4.49 -11.77 -46.30
N LYS A 173 -4.60 -10.68 -45.51
CA LYS A 173 -5.89 -10.08 -45.11
C LYS A 173 -6.93 -11.14 -44.67
N SER A 174 -6.46 -12.26 -44.10
CA SER A 174 -7.31 -13.44 -43.86
C SER A 174 -8.41 -13.16 -42.85
N LYS A 175 -9.59 -13.74 -43.07
CA LYS A 175 -10.70 -13.75 -42.10
C LYS A 175 -10.30 -14.49 -40.81
N LEU A 176 -9.26 -15.33 -40.85
CA LEU A 176 -8.78 -16.13 -39.72
C LEU A 176 -7.89 -15.37 -38.73
N LEU A 177 -7.43 -14.16 -39.06
CA LEU A 177 -6.57 -13.40 -38.15
C LEU A 177 -7.25 -13.14 -36.80
N ILE A 178 -8.55 -12.80 -36.78
CA ILE A 178 -9.28 -12.57 -35.52
C ILE A 178 -9.37 -13.86 -34.69
N PRO A 179 -9.86 -15.00 -35.23
CA PRO A 179 -9.83 -16.28 -34.55
C PRO A 179 -8.46 -16.66 -33.96
N LEU A 180 -7.39 -16.48 -34.74
CA LEU A 180 -6.03 -16.79 -34.28
C LEU A 180 -5.60 -15.89 -33.13
N LEU A 181 -5.81 -14.58 -33.24
CA LEU A 181 -5.52 -13.64 -32.15
C LEU A 181 -6.34 -13.96 -30.89
N MET A 182 -7.58 -14.47 -31.02
CA MET A 182 -8.40 -14.84 -29.85
C MET A 182 -7.77 -15.99 -29.07
N MET A 183 -7.24 -16.99 -29.77
CA MET A 183 -6.53 -18.12 -29.17
C MET A 183 -5.20 -17.69 -28.58
N ILE A 184 -4.43 -16.85 -29.28
CA ILE A 184 -3.17 -16.31 -28.75
C ILE A 184 -3.42 -15.47 -27.49
N LYS A 185 -4.49 -14.67 -27.43
CA LYS A 185 -4.88 -13.98 -26.20
C LYS A 185 -5.15 -14.96 -25.06
N ALA A 186 -5.91 -16.03 -25.31
CA ALA A 186 -6.22 -17.03 -24.29
C ALA A 186 -4.94 -17.71 -23.74
N ILE A 187 -3.93 -17.90 -24.61
CA ILE A 187 -2.62 -18.43 -24.25
C ILE A 187 -1.79 -17.38 -23.47
N ALA A 188 -1.76 -16.13 -23.94
CA ALA A 188 -0.93 -15.05 -23.38
C ALA A 188 -1.33 -14.65 -21.96
N LYS A 189 -2.59 -14.92 -21.55
CA LYS A 189 -3.04 -14.76 -20.16
C LYS A 189 -2.22 -15.58 -19.15
N ASN A 190 -1.55 -16.65 -19.59
CA ASN A 190 -0.71 -17.49 -18.73
C ASN A 190 0.77 -17.09 -18.86
N ASN A 191 1.37 -16.57 -17.78
CA ASN A 191 2.75 -16.06 -17.78
C ASN A 191 3.81 -17.08 -18.24
N ASN A 192 3.63 -18.37 -17.91
CA ASN A 192 4.56 -19.43 -18.30
C ASN A 192 4.51 -19.67 -19.81
N LEU A 193 3.31 -19.77 -20.39
CA LEU A 193 3.14 -19.95 -21.83
C LEU A 193 3.58 -18.72 -22.63
N SER A 194 3.31 -17.52 -22.11
CA SER A 194 3.83 -16.27 -22.68
C SER A 194 5.34 -16.31 -22.83
N SER A 195 6.05 -16.76 -21.78
CA SER A 195 7.51 -16.87 -21.81
C SER A 195 8.00 -17.84 -22.89
N ILE A 196 7.31 -18.95 -23.12
CA ILE A 196 7.65 -19.91 -24.18
C ILE A 196 7.33 -19.33 -25.57
N LEU A 197 6.17 -18.68 -25.75
CA LEU A 197 5.82 -17.99 -27.01
C LEU A 197 6.85 -16.92 -27.38
N ILE A 198 7.34 -16.16 -26.39
CA ILE A 198 8.37 -15.14 -26.59
C ILE A 198 9.67 -15.79 -27.07
N LYS A 199 10.07 -16.93 -26.47
CA LYS A 199 11.25 -17.69 -26.91
C LYS A 199 11.08 -18.21 -28.35
N ASP A 200 9.88 -18.66 -28.71
CA ASP A 200 9.51 -19.13 -30.06
C ASP A 200 9.45 -18.01 -31.13
N GLY A 201 9.62 -16.75 -30.71
CA GLY A 201 9.76 -15.59 -31.61
C GLY A 201 8.46 -14.86 -31.92
N ILE A 202 7.39 -15.04 -31.11
CA ILE A 202 6.09 -14.39 -31.37
C ILE A 202 6.18 -12.86 -31.42
N THR A 203 7.18 -12.27 -30.78
CA THR A 203 7.39 -10.82 -30.76
C THR A 203 7.49 -10.25 -32.18
N SER A 204 8.29 -10.86 -33.07
CA SER A 204 8.43 -10.37 -34.45
C SER A 204 7.13 -10.51 -35.25
N THR A 205 6.37 -11.58 -35.01
CA THR A 205 5.06 -11.79 -35.64
C THR A 205 4.06 -10.73 -35.16
N MET A 206 4.00 -10.45 -33.86
CA MET A 206 3.11 -9.41 -33.30
C MET A 206 3.47 -8.02 -33.79
N GLU A 207 4.76 -7.72 -33.89
CA GLU A 207 5.25 -6.47 -34.47
C GLU A 207 4.79 -6.30 -35.92
N LYS A 208 5.01 -7.31 -36.78
CA LYS A 208 4.56 -7.29 -38.18
C LYS A 208 3.04 -7.16 -38.30
N ILE A 209 2.27 -7.82 -37.43
CA ILE A 209 0.81 -7.64 -37.37
C ILE A 209 0.47 -6.20 -37.00
N PHE A 210 1.16 -5.62 -36.01
CA PHE A 210 0.89 -4.27 -35.52
C PHE A 210 1.17 -3.21 -36.59
N PHE A 211 2.26 -3.34 -37.34
CA PHE A 211 2.59 -2.46 -38.47
C PHE A 211 1.59 -2.53 -39.62
N ASN A 212 0.99 -3.70 -39.86
CA ASN A 212 0.04 -3.91 -40.97
C ASN A 212 -1.41 -3.56 -40.62
N ILE A 213 -1.73 -3.32 -39.34
CA ILE A 213 -3.08 -2.92 -38.93
C ILE A 213 -3.21 -1.39 -38.99
N SER A 214 -4.29 -0.92 -39.59
CA SER A 214 -4.64 0.50 -39.58
C SER A 214 -4.93 0.98 -38.16
N PHE A 215 -4.52 2.21 -37.82
CA PHE A 215 -4.82 2.85 -36.52
C PHE A 215 -6.32 3.19 -36.32
N THR A 216 -7.20 2.68 -37.18
CA THR A 216 -8.64 2.82 -37.06
C THR A 216 -9.20 1.85 -36.01
N PRO A 217 -10.20 2.25 -35.21
CA PRO A 217 -10.82 1.36 -34.24
C PRO A 217 -11.37 0.12 -34.93
N SER A 218 -10.83 -1.04 -34.57
CA SER A 218 -11.26 -2.33 -35.10
C SER A 218 -11.14 -3.40 -34.02
N SER A 219 -11.91 -4.49 -34.16
CA SER A 219 -11.80 -5.64 -33.25
C SER A 219 -10.39 -6.26 -33.30
N LYS A 220 -9.70 -6.16 -34.45
CA LYS A 220 -8.31 -6.62 -34.64
C LYS A 220 -7.36 -5.81 -33.76
N LEU A 221 -7.41 -4.48 -33.84
CA LEU A 221 -6.57 -3.59 -33.04
C LEU A 221 -6.82 -3.80 -31.54
N LYS A 222 -8.08 -3.82 -31.10
CA LYS A 222 -8.44 -4.05 -29.70
C LYS A 222 -7.85 -5.36 -29.17
N LEU A 223 -8.01 -6.44 -29.92
CA LEU A 223 -7.54 -7.76 -29.53
C LEU A 223 -6.01 -7.84 -29.50
N LEU A 224 -5.35 -7.21 -30.47
CA LEU A 224 -3.90 -7.15 -30.54
C LEU A 224 -3.31 -6.41 -29.33
N LEU A 225 -3.82 -5.22 -29.01
CA LEU A 225 -3.33 -4.45 -27.86
C LEU A 225 -3.53 -5.20 -26.54
N ASN A 226 -4.64 -5.93 -26.42
CA ASN A 226 -4.88 -6.78 -25.25
C ASN A 226 -3.88 -7.95 -25.16
N ILE A 227 -3.41 -8.49 -26.29
CA ILE A 227 -2.31 -9.47 -26.28
C ILE A 227 -0.99 -8.80 -25.87
N PHE A 228 -0.71 -7.59 -26.36
CA PHE A 228 0.47 -6.82 -25.94
C PHE A 228 0.46 -6.54 -24.42
N SER A 229 -0.69 -6.21 -23.82
CA SER A 229 -0.78 -5.95 -22.38
C SER A 229 -0.49 -7.20 -21.53
N TYR A 230 -0.81 -8.40 -22.04
CA TYR A 230 -0.40 -9.66 -21.40
C TYR A 230 1.08 -10.01 -21.63
N LEU A 231 1.57 -9.94 -22.87
CA LEU A 231 2.95 -10.31 -23.21
C LEU A 231 3.99 -9.35 -22.60
N SER A 232 3.64 -8.07 -22.44
CA SER A 232 4.52 -7.03 -21.88
C SER A 232 4.83 -7.20 -20.40
N LYS A 233 4.10 -8.06 -19.67
CA LYS A 233 4.52 -8.46 -18.31
C LYS A 233 5.90 -9.13 -18.29
N ASN A 234 6.34 -9.71 -19.41
CA ASN A 234 7.67 -10.30 -19.54
C ASN A 234 8.69 -9.27 -20.04
N ALA A 235 9.74 -9.03 -19.24
CA ALA A 235 10.78 -8.05 -19.56
C ALA A 235 11.52 -8.32 -20.89
N HIS A 236 11.68 -9.57 -21.31
CA HIS A 236 12.32 -9.90 -22.60
C HIS A 236 11.47 -9.47 -23.79
N PHE A 237 10.13 -9.58 -23.68
CA PHE A 237 9.23 -9.08 -24.70
C PHE A 237 9.32 -7.56 -24.83
N CYS A 238 9.28 -6.83 -23.70
CA CYS A 238 9.48 -5.38 -23.65
C CYS A 238 10.80 -4.96 -24.30
N ASN A 239 11.91 -5.60 -23.93
CA ASN A 239 13.23 -5.30 -24.51
C ASN A 239 13.27 -5.49 -26.03
N ARG A 240 12.59 -6.52 -26.56
CA ARG A 240 12.53 -6.75 -28.02
C ARG A 240 11.70 -5.70 -28.76
N ILE A 241 10.51 -5.34 -28.25
CA ILE A 241 9.68 -4.30 -28.89
C ILE A 241 10.28 -2.90 -28.77
N ILE A 242 11.08 -2.64 -27.72
CA ILE A 242 11.87 -1.41 -27.60
C ILE A 242 12.92 -1.35 -28.72
N LYS A 243 13.69 -2.43 -28.92
CA LYS A 243 14.72 -2.52 -29.97
C LYS A 243 14.14 -2.44 -31.38
N ALA A 244 12.92 -2.97 -31.57
CA ALA A 244 12.18 -2.91 -32.82
C ALA A 244 11.59 -1.52 -33.15
N GLY A 245 11.71 -0.52 -32.25
CA GLY A 245 11.16 0.81 -32.50
C GLY A 245 9.63 0.86 -32.46
N THR A 246 8.97 -0.02 -31.70
CA THR A 246 7.50 -0.06 -31.60
C THR A 246 6.93 1.02 -30.67
N VAL A 247 7.73 1.59 -29.75
CA VAL A 247 7.29 2.58 -28.75
C VAL A 247 6.63 3.83 -29.37
N PRO A 248 7.19 4.49 -30.40
CA PRO A 248 6.55 5.64 -31.06
C PRO A 248 5.17 5.32 -31.64
N ILE A 249 4.93 4.06 -32.04
CA ILE A 249 3.66 3.62 -32.61
C ILE A 249 2.58 3.58 -31.53
N PHE A 250 2.88 3.07 -30.34
CA PHE A 250 1.95 3.11 -29.20
C PHE A 250 1.61 4.55 -28.80
N LEU A 251 2.59 5.45 -28.79
CA LEU A 251 2.36 6.86 -28.48
C LEU A 251 1.52 7.57 -29.55
N LYS A 252 1.76 7.28 -30.83
CA LYS A 252 0.96 7.79 -31.96
C LYS A 252 -0.45 7.23 -31.99
N LEU A 253 -0.64 5.99 -31.55
CA LEU A 253 -1.96 5.39 -31.37
C LEU A 253 -2.71 6.11 -30.25
N PHE A 254 -2.06 6.30 -29.11
CA PHE A 254 -2.63 6.96 -27.94
C PHE A 254 -2.97 8.44 -28.21
N SER A 255 -2.16 9.15 -29.01
CA SER A 255 -2.46 10.54 -29.39
C SER A 255 -3.76 10.72 -30.18
N ARG A 256 -4.32 9.63 -30.72
CA ARG A 256 -5.56 9.60 -31.50
C ARG A 256 -6.75 9.07 -30.70
N TRP A 257 -6.64 9.01 -29.37
CA TRP A 257 -7.64 8.39 -28.50
C TRP A 257 -9.07 8.95 -28.68
N GLU A 258 -9.19 10.25 -28.99
CA GLU A 258 -10.46 10.94 -29.25
C GLU A 258 -11.21 10.40 -30.48
N LYS A 259 -10.50 9.77 -31.43
CA LYS A 259 -11.11 9.19 -32.64
C LYS A 259 -11.80 7.84 -32.39
N TYR A 260 -11.67 7.28 -31.20
CA TYR A 260 -12.33 6.03 -30.83
C TYR A 260 -13.65 6.37 -30.14
N ASP A 261 -14.71 5.57 -30.28
CA ASP A 261 -15.98 5.84 -29.60
C ASP A 261 -16.42 4.71 -28.66
N GLY A 262 -17.21 5.09 -27.64
CA GLY A 262 -17.84 4.18 -26.68
C GLY A 262 -16.87 3.31 -25.87
N LYS A 263 -17.34 2.12 -25.43
CA LYS A 263 -16.57 1.14 -24.63
C LYS A 263 -15.25 0.68 -25.30
N THR A 264 -15.10 0.87 -26.60
CA THR A 264 -13.89 0.50 -27.35
C THR A 264 -12.74 1.48 -27.10
N ARG A 265 -13.04 2.79 -26.92
CA ARG A 265 -12.06 3.84 -26.60
C ARG A 265 -11.26 3.47 -25.36
N LEU A 266 -11.96 3.25 -24.24
CA LEU A 266 -11.33 2.95 -22.95
C LEU A 266 -10.45 1.70 -23.00
N LYS A 267 -10.93 0.62 -23.66
CA LYS A 267 -10.15 -0.62 -23.77
C LYS A 267 -8.86 -0.44 -24.56
N ILE A 268 -8.93 0.21 -25.73
CA ILE A 268 -7.75 0.51 -26.55
C ILE A 268 -6.75 1.36 -25.77
N CYS A 269 -7.22 2.42 -25.11
CA CYS A 269 -6.36 3.31 -24.33
C CYS A 269 -5.72 2.59 -23.15
N ASN A 270 -6.51 1.82 -22.38
CA ASN A 270 -6.01 1.07 -21.23
C ASN A 270 -4.95 0.04 -21.62
N ASP A 271 -5.21 -0.80 -22.62
CA ASP A 271 -4.24 -1.83 -23.05
C ASP A 271 -2.95 -1.19 -23.59
N THR A 272 -3.05 -0.04 -24.26
CA THR A 272 -1.90 0.73 -24.74
C THR A 272 -1.08 1.28 -23.57
N VAL A 273 -1.74 1.93 -22.61
CA VAL A 273 -1.10 2.53 -21.43
C VAL A 273 -0.48 1.47 -20.54
N VAL A 274 -1.14 0.33 -20.29
CA VAL A 274 -0.58 -0.80 -19.53
C VAL A 274 0.69 -1.34 -20.21
N THR A 275 0.68 -1.47 -21.54
CA THR A 275 1.88 -1.89 -22.28
C THR A 275 3.03 -0.88 -22.11
N LEU A 276 2.75 0.43 -22.20
CA LEU A 276 3.74 1.49 -21.97
C LEU A 276 4.27 1.50 -20.53
N GLN A 277 3.41 1.20 -19.55
CA GLN A 277 3.76 1.10 -18.14
C GLN A 277 4.77 -0.04 -17.89
N HIS A 278 4.56 -1.22 -18.47
CA HIS A 278 5.53 -2.31 -18.38
C HIS A 278 6.85 -1.97 -19.09
N ILE A 279 6.80 -1.25 -20.22
CA ILE A 279 7.99 -0.79 -20.95
C ILE A 279 8.84 0.16 -20.09
N CYS A 280 8.22 1.12 -19.38
CA CYS A 280 8.92 2.13 -18.59
C CYS A 280 9.57 1.62 -17.29
N VAL A 281 9.35 0.35 -16.92
CA VAL A 281 10.10 -0.31 -15.83
C VAL A 281 11.61 -0.34 -16.15
N SER A 282 11.98 -0.51 -17.42
CA SER A 282 13.38 -0.55 -17.87
C SER A 282 13.95 0.84 -18.19
N LYS A 283 15.26 1.05 -17.95
CA LYS A 283 15.96 2.29 -18.33
C LYS A 283 15.88 2.56 -19.84
N GLN A 284 15.97 1.50 -20.66
CA GLN A 284 15.86 1.59 -22.12
C GLN A 284 14.46 2.01 -22.55
N GLY A 285 13.41 1.45 -21.94
CA GLY A 285 12.03 1.83 -22.22
C GLY A 285 11.70 3.27 -21.82
N ARG A 286 12.19 3.73 -20.65
CA ARG A 286 12.08 5.16 -20.28
C ARG A 286 12.75 6.07 -21.30
N SER A 287 13.96 5.71 -21.75
CA SER A 287 14.67 6.45 -22.78
C SER A 287 13.90 6.47 -24.11
N ALA A 288 13.30 5.34 -24.50
CA ALA A 288 12.51 5.24 -25.72
C ALA A 288 11.25 6.12 -25.69
N ILE A 289 10.58 6.25 -24.54
CA ILE A 289 9.43 7.15 -24.36
C ILE A 289 9.85 8.62 -24.37
N ARG A 290 11.03 8.96 -23.83
CA ARG A 290 11.56 10.34 -23.85
C ARG A 290 11.94 10.84 -25.24
N LYS A 291 12.36 9.95 -26.13
CA LYS A 291 12.74 10.32 -27.50
C LYS A 291 11.56 10.89 -28.28
N GLU A 292 11.86 11.71 -29.28
CA GLU A 292 10.88 12.23 -30.26
C GLU A 292 9.62 12.88 -29.64
N ASN A 293 9.78 13.62 -28.53
CA ASN A 293 8.68 14.31 -27.85
C ASN A 293 7.55 13.36 -27.39
N GLY A 294 7.90 12.12 -27.01
CA GLY A 294 6.94 11.08 -26.65
C GLY A 294 6.10 11.37 -25.40
N PHE A 295 6.45 12.40 -24.61
CA PHE A 295 5.60 12.89 -23.53
C PHE A 295 4.40 13.70 -24.00
N ALA A 296 4.49 14.39 -25.14
CA ALA A 296 3.44 15.30 -25.58
C ALA A 296 2.06 14.63 -25.71
N PRO A 297 1.90 13.41 -26.26
CA PRO A 297 0.62 12.70 -26.26
C PRO A 297 0.09 12.37 -24.87
N LEU A 298 0.97 11.98 -23.94
CA LEU A 298 0.60 11.60 -22.57
C LEU A 298 0.19 12.84 -21.77
N TYR A 299 0.97 13.91 -21.87
CA TYR A 299 0.70 15.18 -21.21
C TYR A 299 -0.56 15.85 -21.76
N LYS A 300 -0.75 15.85 -23.09
CA LYS A 300 -2.00 16.33 -23.70
C LYS A 300 -3.21 15.58 -23.15
N PHE A 301 -3.11 14.25 -23.00
CA PHE A 301 -4.17 13.47 -22.37
C PHE A 301 -4.43 13.91 -20.93
N CYS A 302 -3.41 14.18 -20.11
CA CYS A 302 -3.61 14.69 -18.75
C CYS A 302 -4.45 15.98 -18.73
N LEU A 303 -4.20 16.88 -19.69
CA LEU A 303 -4.91 18.17 -19.79
C LEU A 303 -6.33 18.04 -20.35
N THR A 304 -6.58 17.08 -21.24
CA THR A 304 -7.89 16.90 -21.92
C THR A 304 -8.67 15.68 -21.45
N CYS A 305 -8.23 15.00 -20.38
CA CYS A 305 -8.85 13.79 -19.86
C CYS A 305 -10.28 14.07 -19.38
N PRO A 306 -11.31 13.35 -19.86
CA PRO A 306 -12.69 13.57 -19.47
C PRO A 306 -12.92 13.41 -17.97
N GLU A 307 -13.90 14.14 -17.43
CA GLU A 307 -14.23 14.13 -16.00
C GLU A 307 -14.98 12.88 -15.55
N ASP A 308 -15.32 11.90 -16.39
CA ASP A 308 -16.05 10.70 -15.93
C ASP A 308 -15.18 9.76 -15.08
N LYS A 309 -15.77 9.11 -14.05
CA LYS A 309 -15.07 8.19 -13.10
C LYS A 309 -14.28 7.10 -13.84
N VAL A 310 -14.82 6.62 -14.96
CA VAL A 310 -14.19 5.57 -15.79
C VAL A 310 -12.80 5.93 -16.33
N TYR A 311 -12.42 7.21 -16.38
CA TYR A 311 -11.11 7.66 -16.84
C TYR A 311 -10.06 7.84 -15.74
N ASP A 312 -10.42 7.79 -14.46
CA ASP A 312 -9.46 8.07 -13.37
C ASP A 312 -8.29 7.10 -13.36
N ARG A 313 -8.59 5.81 -13.49
CA ARG A 313 -7.56 4.77 -13.52
C ARG A 313 -6.63 4.97 -14.70
N LEU A 314 -7.17 5.41 -15.84
CA LEU A 314 -6.37 5.69 -17.03
C LEU A 314 -5.49 6.93 -16.81
N LEU A 315 -6.05 8.01 -16.26
CA LEU A 315 -5.31 9.22 -15.89
C LEU A 315 -4.17 8.90 -14.93
N ALA A 316 -4.44 8.12 -13.89
CA ALA A 316 -3.45 7.75 -12.90
C ALA A 316 -2.27 6.98 -13.50
N LYS A 317 -2.55 6.01 -14.37
CA LYS A 317 -1.51 5.27 -15.11
C LYS A 317 -0.69 6.18 -16.02
N VAL A 318 -1.34 7.12 -16.73
CA VAL A 318 -0.64 8.08 -17.59
C VAL A 318 0.28 9.00 -16.78
N CYS A 319 -0.21 9.60 -15.69
CA CYS A 319 0.61 10.40 -14.78
C CYS A 319 1.80 9.61 -14.23
N SER A 320 1.57 8.35 -13.84
CA SER A 320 2.62 7.45 -13.36
C SER A 320 3.70 7.19 -14.41
N ILE A 321 3.33 6.95 -15.67
CA ILE A 321 4.30 6.74 -16.76
C ILE A 321 5.16 7.98 -16.95
N ILE A 322 4.53 9.16 -16.97
CA ILE A 322 5.26 10.42 -17.10
C ILE A 322 6.26 10.57 -15.95
N ASN A 323 5.81 10.46 -14.70
CA ASN A 323 6.66 10.62 -13.52
C ASN A 323 7.84 9.64 -13.49
N VAL A 324 7.63 8.39 -13.90
CA VAL A 324 8.68 7.36 -13.96
C VAL A 324 9.69 7.66 -15.09
N CYS A 325 9.23 8.19 -16.22
CA CYS A 325 10.07 8.48 -17.38
C CYS A 325 10.85 9.80 -17.27
N LEU A 326 10.37 10.76 -16.47
CA LEU A 326 11.08 12.01 -16.19
C LEU A 326 12.41 11.76 -15.49
N GLN A 327 13.36 12.69 -15.64
CA GLN A 327 14.61 12.63 -14.91
C GLN A 327 14.31 12.91 -13.44
N LYS A 328 14.52 11.89 -12.59
CA LYS A 328 14.29 12.02 -11.16
C LYS A 328 15.22 13.10 -10.59
N LYS A 329 14.66 14.04 -9.81
CA LYS A 329 15.37 15.17 -9.17
C LYS A 329 15.91 14.74 -7.80
N GLU A 330 16.92 15.43 -7.29
CA GLU A 330 17.35 15.29 -5.90
C GLU A 330 16.57 16.25 -5.01
N LEU A 331 16.41 15.90 -3.72
CA LEU A 331 15.84 16.85 -2.76
C LEU A 331 16.78 18.06 -2.64
N PRO A 332 16.26 19.29 -2.44
CA PRO A 332 17.05 20.51 -2.30
C PRO A 332 17.72 20.62 -0.91
N LEU A 333 18.47 19.59 -0.54
CA LEU A 333 19.23 19.44 0.71
C LEU A 333 20.72 19.26 0.39
N CYS A 334 21.59 19.73 1.28
CA CYS A 334 23.04 19.50 1.15
C CYS A 334 23.45 18.09 1.60
N SER A 335 22.67 17.46 2.49
CA SER A 335 22.88 16.10 2.98
C SER A 335 21.54 15.44 3.28
N PHE A 336 21.41 14.15 2.98
CA PHE A 336 20.20 13.37 3.30
C PHE A 336 20.16 12.87 4.75
N ALA A 337 21.31 12.78 5.41
CA ALA A 337 21.36 12.38 6.81
C ALA A 337 20.65 13.40 7.70
N SER A 338 20.13 12.94 8.83
CA SER A 338 19.58 13.80 9.87
C SER A 338 20.64 14.80 10.35
N PRO A 339 20.29 16.09 10.56
CA PRO A 339 21.19 17.04 11.18
C PRO A 339 21.43 16.77 12.66
N ALA A 340 20.63 15.90 13.29
CA ALA A 340 20.85 15.40 14.64
C ALA A 340 21.65 14.09 14.58
N HIS A 341 22.69 13.95 15.42
CA HIS A 341 23.52 12.75 15.47
C HIS A 341 23.97 12.42 16.90
N PHE A 342 23.85 11.15 17.29
CA PHE A 342 24.47 10.57 18.49
C PHE A 342 25.79 9.87 18.14
N LEU A 343 26.80 10.07 18.97
CA LEU A 343 27.99 9.21 18.95
C LEU A 343 27.65 7.85 19.59
N LEU A 344 27.34 6.87 18.75
CA LEU A 344 27.04 5.51 19.23
C LEU A 344 28.35 4.75 19.60
N PRO A 345 28.35 3.98 20.71
CA PRO A 345 29.41 3.03 21.03
C PRO A 345 29.72 2.08 19.87
N VAL A 346 30.98 1.67 19.73
CA VAL A 346 31.47 0.88 18.57
C VAL A 346 30.75 -0.46 18.46
N GLU A 347 30.34 -1.08 19.58
CA GLU A 347 29.62 -2.35 19.55
C GLU A 347 28.21 -2.23 18.93
N LEU A 348 27.53 -1.10 19.11
CA LEU A 348 26.18 -0.85 18.59
C LEU A 348 26.17 -0.46 17.10
N LYS A 349 27.31 -0.01 16.56
CA LYS A 349 27.42 0.35 15.13
C LYS A 349 27.26 -0.84 14.19
N LYS A 350 27.47 -2.08 14.64
CA LYS A 350 27.39 -3.28 13.79
C LYS A 350 25.96 -3.77 13.58
N ASP A 351 25.07 -3.60 14.55
CA ASP A 351 23.69 -4.12 14.48
C ASP A 351 22.70 -3.10 13.88
N CYS A 352 23.01 -1.80 13.88
CA CYS A 352 22.09 -0.75 13.39
C CYS A 352 22.01 -0.63 11.86
N PHE A 353 23.00 -1.11 11.10
CA PHE A 353 23.01 -0.98 9.63
C PHE A 353 22.50 -2.21 8.88
N ASP A 354 22.50 -3.40 9.50
CA ASP A 354 22.19 -4.66 8.80
C ASP A 354 20.79 -5.23 9.13
N ASN A 355 20.13 -4.82 10.23
CA ASN A 355 18.92 -5.50 10.75
C ASN A 355 17.59 -4.72 10.63
N VAL A 356 17.57 -3.51 10.06
CA VAL A 356 16.32 -2.74 9.87
C VAL A 356 15.80 -2.81 8.41
N ASP A 357 16.59 -3.40 7.51
CA ASP A 357 16.29 -3.45 6.07
C ASP A 357 15.30 -4.58 5.65
N SER A 358 14.76 -5.38 6.58
CA SER A 358 14.06 -6.62 6.24
C SER A 358 12.54 -6.69 6.47
N ASP A 359 11.93 -5.85 7.32
CA ASP A 359 10.52 -6.06 7.70
C ASP A 359 9.48 -5.27 6.87
N ASP A 360 9.90 -4.33 6.02
CA ASP A 360 8.98 -3.58 5.13
C ASP A 360 8.97 -4.10 3.68
N SER A 361 9.49 -5.31 3.43
CA SER A 361 9.43 -5.93 2.10
C SER A 361 8.07 -6.57 1.80
N GLU A 362 7.00 -5.81 1.99
CA GLU A 362 5.74 -6.11 1.30
C GLU A 362 5.97 -6.00 -0.22
N ASN A 363 5.33 -6.92 -0.93
CA ASN A 363 5.57 -7.31 -2.31
C ASN A 363 5.32 -6.15 -3.30
N ASP A 364 6.30 -5.25 -3.43
CA ASP A 364 6.22 -3.91 -4.05
C ASP A 364 6.13 -3.90 -5.61
N GLY A 365 5.50 -4.92 -6.18
CA GLY A 365 5.45 -5.20 -7.62
C GLY A 365 4.13 -4.88 -8.33
N ASP A 366 2.97 -4.84 -7.65
CA ASP A 366 1.67 -4.80 -8.33
C ASP A 366 0.63 -3.81 -7.74
N ASP A 367 0.93 -3.06 -6.67
CA ASP A 367 -0.13 -2.40 -5.87
C ASP A 367 -0.58 -0.99 -6.33
N MET A 368 -0.13 -0.49 -7.48
CA MET A 368 -0.76 0.71 -8.06
C MET A 368 -2.20 0.44 -8.56
N ASP A 369 -2.64 -0.82 -8.62
CA ASP A 369 -3.96 -1.22 -9.09
C ASP A 369 -5.05 -1.31 -7.98
N ASP A 370 -4.68 -1.29 -6.69
CA ASP A 370 -5.63 -1.46 -5.57
C ASP A 370 -6.26 -0.15 -5.04
N TYR A 371 -5.67 1.01 -5.34
CA TYR A 371 -6.14 2.30 -4.81
C TYR A 371 -7.42 2.87 -5.47
N LEU A 372 -8.09 2.09 -6.33
CA LEU A 372 -9.35 2.45 -7.00
C LEU A 372 -10.39 1.33 -6.97
N ASP A 373 -10.28 0.33 -6.08
CA ASP A 373 -11.30 -0.71 -5.93
C ASP A 373 -12.54 -0.21 -5.17
N ASP A 374 -13.26 0.74 -5.78
CA ASP A 374 -14.71 0.80 -5.63
C ASP A 374 -15.30 -0.13 -6.69
N SER A 375 -15.55 -1.37 -6.27
CA SER A 375 -16.31 -2.39 -6.99
C SER A 375 -17.54 -1.82 -7.75
N GLN A 376 -17.43 -1.65 -9.07
CA GLN A 376 -18.56 -1.72 -10.01
C GLN A 376 -18.08 -2.20 -11.38
N ASN A 377 -17.88 -3.51 -11.51
CA ASN A 377 -18.06 -4.16 -12.81
C ASN A 377 -19.57 -4.36 -13.02
N GLU A 378 -20.26 -3.31 -13.46
CA GLU A 378 -21.56 -3.47 -14.11
C GLU A 378 -21.33 -4.07 -15.51
N ASP A 379 -21.36 -5.39 -15.59
CA ASP A 379 -21.74 -6.19 -16.76
C ASP A 379 -21.59 -7.68 -16.37
N ASP A 380 -22.50 -8.22 -15.54
CA ASP A 380 -22.99 -9.60 -15.64
C ASP A 380 -24.19 -9.78 -14.69
N PHE A 381 -25.39 -9.76 -15.28
CA PHE A 381 -26.66 -10.06 -14.65
C PHE A 381 -26.75 -11.57 -14.43
N ASP A 382 -26.65 -12.05 -13.18
CA ASP A 382 -27.26 -13.30 -12.76
C ASP A 382 -27.80 -13.17 -11.33
N GLY A 383 -29.08 -13.46 -11.20
CA GLY A 383 -29.80 -13.40 -9.94
C GLY A 383 -29.69 -14.73 -9.20
N SER A 384 -29.18 -14.70 -7.98
CA SER A 384 -29.67 -15.59 -6.92
C SER A 384 -29.19 -15.10 -5.54
N THR A 385 -30.18 -14.80 -4.70
CA THR A 385 -30.21 -14.88 -3.24
C THR A 385 -28.98 -14.47 -2.42
N LYS A 386 -29.13 -13.30 -1.78
CA LYS A 386 -28.49 -12.92 -0.51
C LYS A 386 -28.44 -14.09 0.48
N LYS A 387 -27.25 -14.34 1.03
CA LYS A 387 -27.09 -14.81 2.42
C LYS A 387 -25.92 -14.05 3.06
N LEU A 388 -26.25 -13.25 4.08
CA LEU A 388 -25.33 -12.84 5.15
C LEU A 388 -24.64 -14.09 5.70
N ARG A 389 -23.30 -14.11 5.71
CA ARG A 389 -22.49 -14.92 6.62
C ARG A 389 -21.19 -14.20 6.96
N ASP A 390 -21.13 -13.82 8.24
CA ASP A 390 -20.01 -13.94 9.17
C ASP A 390 -18.61 -13.47 8.77
N CYS A 391 -18.24 -12.36 9.40
CA CYS A 391 -16.89 -11.90 9.66
C CYS A 391 -16.17 -12.85 10.63
N THR A 392 -15.73 -14.02 10.17
CA THR A 392 -14.71 -14.84 10.85
C THR A 392 -14.03 -15.72 9.80
N ASN A 393 -12.85 -15.34 9.33
CA ASN A 393 -11.75 -16.21 8.88
C ASN A 393 -10.72 -15.40 8.09
N PHE A 394 -9.79 -14.76 8.80
CA PHE A 394 -8.44 -14.53 8.28
C PHE A 394 -7.61 -15.76 8.67
N GLN A 395 -7.52 -16.72 7.77
CA GLN A 395 -6.45 -17.72 7.76
C GLN A 395 -5.79 -17.64 6.39
N ASN A 396 -4.86 -16.69 6.25
CA ASN A 396 -3.82 -16.82 5.25
C ASN A 396 -2.85 -17.88 5.79
N GLU A 397 -2.72 -19.00 5.07
CA GLU A 397 -1.59 -19.90 5.23
C GLU A 397 -0.32 -19.16 4.79
N GLU A 398 0.24 -18.38 5.69
CA GLU A 398 1.63 -17.96 5.62
C GLU A 398 2.50 -19.21 5.69
N LYS A 399 3.41 -19.37 4.72
CA LYS A 399 4.50 -20.33 4.87
C LYS A 399 5.23 -20.00 6.17
N PRO A 400 5.57 -21.00 7.01
CA PRO A 400 6.33 -20.74 8.22
C PRO A 400 7.61 -19.99 7.82
N PRO A 401 7.96 -18.89 8.51
CA PRO A 401 9.19 -18.19 8.24
C PRO A 401 10.32 -19.21 8.38
N THR A 402 11.21 -19.27 7.39
CA THR A 402 12.50 -19.93 7.57
C THR A 402 13.14 -19.32 8.81
N GLU A 403 13.28 -20.12 9.86
CA GLU A 403 13.92 -19.75 11.12
C GLU A 403 15.37 -19.35 10.87
N THR A 404 15.58 -18.09 10.48
CA THR A 404 16.83 -17.42 10.82
C THR A 404 16.85 -17.33 12.34
N PRO A 405 17.85 -17.90 13.03
CA PRO A 405 17.88 -17.85 14.48
C PRO A 405 17.98 -16.38 14.88
N ILE A 406 16.90 -15.85 15.44
CA ILE A 406 16.93 -14.60 16.18
C ILE A 406 18.04 -14.81 17.21
N ARG A 407 19.16 -14.11 17.05
CA ARG A 407 20.14 -13.97 18.11
C ARG A 407 19.40 -13.24 19.22
N MET A 408 18.77 -14.00 20.13
CA MET A 408 18.36 -13.45 21.41
C MET A 408 19.64 -12.87 22.00
N LEU A 409 19.70 -11.54 22.11
CA LEU A 409 20.62 -10.89 23.04
C LEU A 409 20.16 -11.32 24.44
N THR A 410 20.52 -12.55 24.84
CA THR A 410 20.33 -13.04 26.20
C THR A 410 21.27 -12.23 27.07
N ARG A 411 20.78 -11.10 27.59
CA ARG A 411 21.39 -10.45 28.75
C ARG A 411 21.54 -11.52 29.83
N ASN A 412 22.74 -11.63 30.37
CA ASN A 412 22.98 -12.63 31.41
C ASN A 412 22.21 -12.23 32.68
N VAL A 413 22.03 -13.18 33.61
CA VAL A 413 21.29 -12.91 34.85
C VAL A 413 21.95 -11.78 35.67
N SER A 414 23.29 -11.65 35.61
CA SER A 414 24.01 -10.54 36.26
C SER A 414 23.63 -9.16 35.70
N ASP A 415 23.43 -9.03 34.39
CA ASP A 415 23.00 -7.78 33.74
C ASP A 415 21.59 -7.37 34.18
N LEU A 416 20.76 -8.34 34.59
CA LEU A 416 19.41 -8.09 35.09
C LEU A 416 19.37 -7.76 36.58
N GLN A 417 20.45 -8.03 37.34
CA GLN A 417 20.49 -7.76 38.79
C GLN A 417 20.29 -6.28 39.12
N ILE A 418 20.75 -5.37 38.24
CA ILE A 418 20.59 -3.92 38.42
C ILE A 418 19.13 -3.48 38.52
N TYR A 419 18.20 -4.26 37.95
CA TYR A 419 16.76 -3.97 37.98
C TYR A 419 16.08 -4.49 39.26
N ARG A 420 16.73 -5.35 40.06
CA ARG A 420 16.13 -5.90 41.30
C ARG A 420 15.63 -4.80 42.25
N LYS A 421 16.39 -3.71 42.37
CA LYS A 421 16.02 -2.54 43.19
C LYS A 421 14.69 -1.90 42.80
N MET A 422 14.24 -2.11 41.55
CA MET A 422 12.98 -1.57 41.01
C MET A 422 11.79 -2.49 41.26
N PHE A 423 12.02 -3.67 41.82
CA PHE A 423 11.03 -4.68 42.20
C PHE A 423 11.18 -5.09 43.67
N SER A 424 11.72 -4.18 44.50
CA SER A 424 12.05 -4.46 45.91
C SER A 424 10.88 -4.92 46.76
N GLU A 425 9.65 -4.54 46.39
CA GLU A 425 8.40 -5.00 47.00
C GLU A 425 8.20 -6.53 46.96
N TYR A 426 8.95 -7.25 46.12
CA TYR A 426 8.93 -8.72 46.04
C TYR A 426 10.10 -9.39 46.80
N TYR A 427 11.18 -8.67 47.06
CA TYR A 427 12.39 -9.24 47.66
C TYR A 427 12.40 -9.21 49.19
N PHE A 428 11.59 -8.35 49.81
CA PHE A 428 11.48 -8.25 51.28
C PHE A 428 10.97 -9.55 51.95
N PHE A 429 10.32 -10.44 51.19
CA PHE A 429 9.68 -11.65 51.73
C PHE A 429 10.51 -12.93 51.64
N PHE A 430 11.52 -13.02 50.77
CA PHE A 430 12.34 -14.25 50.66
C PHE A 430 13.18 -14.54 51.91
N TYR A 431 13.46 -13.52 52.74
CA TYR A 431 14.24 -13.67 53.97
C TYR A 431 13.41 -13.90 55.26
N HIS A 432 12.08 -13.74 55.22
CA HIS A 432 11.24 -13.79 56.43
C HIS A 432 9.97 -14.68 56.36
N GLY A 433 9.66 -15.33 55.24
CA GLY A 433 8.52 -16.24 55.12
C GLY A 433 8.91 -17.70 54.86
N LYS A 434 8.57 -18.61 55.79
CA LYS A 434 8.57 -20.07 55.54
C LYS A 434 7.41 -20.44 54.61
N HIS A 435 7.55 -20.26 53.30
CA HIS A 435 6.68 -20.94 52.33
C HIS A 435 7.48 -21.27 51.05
N ASP A 436 7.56 -22.56 50.73
CA ASP A 436 8.09 -23.10 49.48
C ASP A 436 7.19 -22.64 48.32
N ILE A 437 7.54 -21.52 47.69
CA ILE A 437 7.08 -21.18 46.35
C ILE A 437 8.32 -21.06 45.48
N ASN A 438 8.39 -21.94 44.50
CA ASN A 438 9.48 -22.08 43.54
C ASN A 438 9.72 -20.73 42.85
N PRO A 439 10.94 -20.15 42.90
CA PRO A 439 11.25 -18.97 42.10
C PRO A 439 10.95 -19.28 40.64
N LEU A 440 10.52 -18.30 39.85
CA LEU A 440 10.60 -18.39 38.39
C LEU A 440 11.98 -18.97 38.05
N ALA A 441 11.97 -20.22 37.57
CA ALA A 441 13.16 -21.03 37.46
C ALA A 441 14.14 -20.36 36.50
N PHE A 442 15.17 -19.72 37.06
CA PHE A 442 16.40 -19.44 36.34
C PHE A 442 17.34 -20.61 36.59
N PRO A 443 17.91 -21.21 35.53
CA PRO A 443 18.77 -22.38 35.68
C PRO A 443 20.09 -21.98 36.35
N ASP A 444 20.51 -22.86 37.25
CA ASP A 444 21.80 -22.99 37.91
C ASP A 444 22.13 -22.11 39.13
N GLY A 445 22.14 -22.81 40.27
CA GLY A 445 23.36 -22.88 41.07
C GLY A 445 23.36 -22.11 42.38
N LYS A 446 23.36 -22.87 43.48
CA LYS A 446 23.73 -22.44 44.83
C LYS A 446 24.91 -21.46 44.82
N GLN A 447 24.67 -20.20 45.21
CA GLN A 447 25.72 -19.34 45.74
C GLN A 447 25.22 -18.73 47.05
N ASN A 448 25.95 -19.03 48.13
CA ASN A 448 25.74 -18.46 49.45
C ASN A 448 26.03 -16.96 49.40
N PHE A 449 25.03 -16.13 49.67
CA PHE A 449 25.21 -14.70 49.90
C PHE A 449 25.42 -14.46 51.41
N GLU A 450 26.68 -14.40 51.82
CA GLU A 450 27.08 -13.78 53.09
C GLU A 450 27.90 -12.53 52.77
N SER A 451 27.26 -11.37 52.68
CA SER A 451 27.92 -10.08 52.79
C SER A 451 27.11 -9.13 53.68
N ALA A 452 27.82 -8.26 54.41
CA ALA A 452 27.27 -7.45 55.49
C ALA A 452 26.32 -6.31 55.04
N ASP A 453 26.24 -6.02 53.74
CA ASP A 453 25.38 -4.95 53.20
C ASP A 453 23.88 -5.30 53.17
N ASP A 454 23.52 -6.60 53.15
CA ASP A 454 22.12 -7.03 53.08
C ASP A 454 21.35 -6.87 54.40
N ARG A 455 22.04 -6.79 55.56
CA ARG A 455 21.37 -6.58 56.86
C ARG A 455 20.86 -5.15 57.05
N ASN A 456 21.47 -4.17 56.37
CA ASN A 456 21.00 -2.77 56.43
C ASN A 456 19.74 -2.52 55.59
N CYS A 457 19.33 -3.48 54.75
CA CYS A 457 18.06 -3.39 54.00
C CYS A 457 16.83 -3.83 54.82
N ILE A 458 17.01 -4.45 56.00
CA ILE A 458 15.93 -5.11 56.73
C ILE A 458 15.26 -4.20 57.77
N ASP A 459 15.98 -3.22 58.36
CA ASP A 459 15.44 -2.36 59.44
C ASP A 459 14.81 -1.03 58.96
N GLY A 460 14.89 -0.70 57.66
CA GLY A 460 14.55 0.65 57.16
C GLY A 460 13.06 0.96 56.88
N PHE A 461 12.16 -0.04 56.90
CA PHE A 461 10.79 0.15 56.40
C PHE A 461 9.74 0.54 57.45
N MET A 462 10.08 0.50 58.75
CA MET A 462 9.16 0.93 59.81
C MET A 462 9.46 2.32 60.38
N ASN A 463 10.59 2.94 60.02
CA ASN A 463 10.98 4.27 60.52
C ASN A 463 11.74 5.09 59.46
N SER A 464 11.11 5.40 58.34
CA SER A 464 11.55 6.51 57.48
C SER A 464 10.39 7.44 57.17
N ASP A 465 10.11 8.33 58.12
CA ASP A 465 9.74 9.69 57.73
C ASP A 465 10.86 10.24 56.82
N GLU A 466 10.46 10.84 55.69
CA GLU A 466 11.27 11.76 54.87
C GLU A 466 12.45 11.20 54.02
N SER A 467 12.19 10.86 52.75
CA SER A 467 12.83 11.56 51.59
C SER A 467 12.42 10.98 50.21
N SER A 468 11.51 11.69 49.56
CA SER A 468 11.14 11.64 48.13
C SER A 468 10.70 10.29 47.50
N THR A 469 9.38 10.15 47.28
CA THR A 469 8.77 9.18 46.33
C THR A 469 9.13 9.45 44.85
N LEU A 470 9.95 10.47 44.59
CA LEU A 470 10.34 11.00 43.28
C LEU A 470 11.84 10.82 43.09
N LYS A 471 12.27 9.70 42.49
CA LYS A 471 13.69 9.43 42.21
C LYS A 471 14.14 9.84 40.80
N ILE A 472 13.52 10.89 40.25
CA ILE A 472 13.90 11.45 38.94
C ILE A 472 14.71 12.73 39.16
N PRO A 473 15.99 12.80 38.76
CA PRO A 473 16.89 13.91 39.06
C PRO A 473 16.35 15.29 38.67
N ILE A 474 15.57 15.38 37.59
CA ILE A 474 15.05 16.64 37.06
C ILE A 474 14.12 17.39 38.05
N PHE A 475 13.55 16.67 39.03
CA PHE A 475 12.63 17.24 40.02
C PHE A 475 13.33 17.78 41.28
N CYS A 476 14.57 17.38 41.57
CA CYS A 476 15.24 17.69 42.85
C CYS A 476 15.50 19.19 43.08
N GLU A 477 15.51 20.00 42.03
CA GLU A 477 15.79 21.44 42.08
C GLU A 477 14.61 22.30 41.59
N ILE A 478 13.40 21.73 41.50
CA ILE A 478 12.18 22.52 41.26
C ILE A 478 11.53 22.73 42.63
N GLU A 479 11.86 23.86 43.28
CA GLU A 479 11.29 24.26 44.57
C GLU A 479 9.77 24.08 44.61
N ASP A 480 9.23 23.65 45.74
CA ASP A 480 7.79 23.48 46.00
C ASP A 480 7.05 24.83 46.21
N THR A 481 7.57 25.91 45.63
CA THR A 481 6.86 27.18 45.58
C THR A 481 5.61 27.07 44.71
N VAL A 482 4.56 27.83 45.03
CA VAL A 482 3.31 27.84 44.26
C VAL A 482 3.58 28.37 42.86
N MET A 483 3.80 27.47 41.92
CA MET A 483 4.07 27.76 40.51
C MET A 483 2.87 27.38 39.65
N THR A 484 2.59 28.16 38.61
CA THR A 484 1.58 27.76 37.62
C THR A 484 2.07 26.54 36.83
N GLN A 485 1.14 25.71 36.33
CA GLN A 485 1.47 24.56 35.49
C GLN A 485 2.32 24.94 34.26
N ARG A 486 2.05 26.13 33.69
CA ARG A 486 2.83 26.70 32.58
C ARG A 486 4.29 26.92 32.98
N SER A 487 4.52 27.51 34.15
CA SER A 487 5.85 27.78 34.65
C SER A 487 6.62 26.50 34.99
N ILE A 488 5.93 25.48 35.51
CA ILE A 488 6.49 24.15 35.77
C ILE A 488 6.93 23.50 34.45
N TYR A 489 6.05 23.50 33.44
CA TYR A 489 6.37 22.96 32.13
C TYR A 489 7.62 23.63 31.54
N CYS A 490 7.68 24.97 31.52
CA CYS A 490 8.86 25.69 31.00
C CYS A 490 10.14 25.35 31.77
N LYS A 491 10.09 25.20 33.10
CA LYS A 491 11.26 24.79 33.90
C LYS A 491 11.72 23.38 33.53
N ILE A 492 10.80 22.44 33.36
CA ILE A 492 11.10 21.07 32.95
C ILE A 492 11.69 21.07 31.53
N ALA A 493 11.01 21.68 30.56
CA ALA A 493 11.45 21.75 29.17
C ALA A 493 12.84 22.38 29.02
N SER A 494 13.16 23.41 29.81
CA SER A 494 14.49 24.04 29.82
C SER A 494 15.60 23.13 30.36
N ARG A 495 15.25 22.04 31.06
CA ARG A 495 16.20 21.08 31.65
C ARG A 495 16.28 19.77 30.87
N VAL A 496 15.30 19.48 30.02
CA VAL A 496 15.33 18.32 29.11
C VAL A 496 16.50 18.48 28.16
N ARG A 497 17.35 17.44 28.09
CA ARG A 497 18.52 17.45 27.21
C ARG A 497 18.08 17.09 25.80
N HIS A 498 18.42 17.93 24.84
CA HIS A 498 18.07 17.78 23.43
C HIS A 498 19.32 17.91 22.55
N ILE A 499 19.34 17.27 21.38
CA ILE A 499 20.45 17.42 20.42
C ILE A 499 20.27 18.71 19.62
N LEU A 500 19.05 18.94 19.14
CA LEU A 500 18.73 20.15 18.40
C LEU A 500 18.56 21.31 19.38
N PRO A 501 19.11 22.51 19.08
CA PRO A 501 19.00 23.67 19.94
C PRO A 501 17.58 24.23 19.87
N PHE A 502 16.76 23.93 20.89
CA PHE A 502 15.43 24.51 20.98
C PHE A 502 15.51 25.99 21.30
N VAL A 503 14.61 26.76 20.69
CA VAL A 503 14.54 28.23 20.85
C VAL A 503 13.32 28.68 21.63
N LYS A 504 12.35 27.78 21.82
CA LYS A 504 11.09 28.07 22.52
C LYS A 504 10.40 26.81 23.03
N VAL A 505 9.38 27.01 23.87
CA VAL A 505 8.31 26.03 24.11
C VAL A 505 7.20 26.28 23.09
N ALA A 506 6.65 25.23 22.46
CA ALA A 506 5.48 25.39 21.59
C ALA A 506 4.25 25.76 22.42
N TYR A 507 3.46 26.71 21.93
CA TYR A 507 2.29 27.21 22.67
C TYR A 507 1.27 26.11 23.04
N PRO A 508 0.94 25.15 22.16
CA PRO A 508 -0.03 24.09 22.48
C PRO A 508 0.43 23.22 23.65
N ASP A 509 1.73 22.95 23.77
CA ASP A 509 2.27 22.09 24.83
C ASP A 509 2.24 22.80 26.20
N LEU A 510 2.34 24.13 26.20
CA LEU A 510 2.24 24.96 27.40
C LEU A 510 0.79 25.06 27.93
N MET A 511 -0.16 25.19 27.01
CA MET A 511 -1.57 25.43 27.32
C MET A 511 -2.35 24.14 27.55
N GLY A 512 -1.87 23.03 27.00
CA GLY A 512 -2.71 21.87 26.74
C GLY A 512 -3.64 22.13 25.54
N GLY A 513 -4.22 21.06 25.03
CA GLY A 513 -5.00 21.15 23.81
C GLY A 513 -5.83 19.90 23.54
N ASP A 514 -6.55 19.42 24.55
CA ASP A 514 -7.51 18.34 24.31
C ASP A 514 -8.41 18.72 23.13
N GLY A 515 -8.65 17.78 22.22
CA GLY A 515 -9.64 17.98 21.18
C GLY A 515 -11.01 18.22 21.81
N ILE A 516 -12.00 18.62 21.01
CA ILE A 516 -13.37 18.91 21.49
C ILE A 516 -14.06 17.63 22.06
N GLY A 517 -13.43 16.45 22.02
CA GLY A 517 -13.95 15.19 22.56
C GLY A 517 -15.10 14.59 21.73
N LEU A 518 -15.43 15.21 20.60
CA LEU A 518 -16.50 14.77 19.70
C LEU A 518 -15.93 13.84 18.62
N LEU A 519 -16.70 12.80 18.30
CA LEU A 519 -16.45 11.98 17.11
C LEU A 519 -16.49 12.87 15.86
N GLN A 520 -15.44 12.78 15.04
CA GLN A 520 -15.36 13.52 13.79
C GLN A 520 -15.43 12.53 12.62
N PRO A 521 -16.22 12.83 11.57
CA PRO A 521 -16.29 11.97 10.40
C PRO A 521 -14.93 11.94 9.67
N PHE A 522 -14.66 10.83 9.00
CA PHE A 522 -13.51 10.74 8.09
C PHE A 522 -13.62 11.77 6.97
N TYR A 523 -12.48 12.31 6.56
CA TYR A 523 -12.42 13.17 5.38
C TYR A 523 -12.77 12.38 4.12
N ILE A 524 -13.83 12.80 3.43
CA ILE A 524 -14.23 12.22 2.16
C ILE A 524 -13.35 12.86 1.08
N ARG A 525 -12.55 12.04 0.40
CA ARG A 525 -11.67 12.51 -0.66
C ARG A 525 -12.48 12.97 -1.86
N ASP A 526 -12.26 14.22 -2.28
CA ASP A 526 -12.79 14.70 -3.55
C ASP A 526 -11.94 14.16 -4.71
N ARG A 527 -12.57 13.32 -5.51
CA ARG A 527 -12.02 12.76 -6.75
C ARG A 527 -11.50 13.84 -7.70
N LYS A 528 -12.22 14.96 -7.87
CA LYS A 528 -11.82 16.04 -8.78
C LYS A 528 -10.52 16.67 -8.32
N VAL A 529 -10.40 16.91 -7.02
CA VAL A 529 -9.18 17.46 -6.43
C VAL A 529 -8.00 16.53 -6.61
N TYR A 530 -8.19 15.23 -6.38
CA TYR A 530 -7.12 14.25 -6.62
C TYR A 530 -6.64 14.29 -8.07
N ARG A 531 -7.55 14.31 -9.05
CA ARG A 531 -7.21 14.46 -10.47
C ARG A 531 -6.42 15.75 -10.72
N SER A 532 -6.91 16.89 -10.23
CA SER A 532 -6.24 18.18 -10.41
C SER A 532 -4.84 18.20 -9.82
N LYS A 533 -4.64 17.64 -8.61
CA LYS A 533 -3.33 17.56 -7.94
C LYS A 533 -2.37 16.62 -8.68
N MET A 534 -2.85 15.49 -9.21
CA MET A 534 -2.03 14.60 -10.04
C MET A 534 -1.55 15.28 -11.33
N VAL A 535 -2.44 15.98 -12.02
CA VAL A 535 -2.11 16.73 -13.24
C VAL A 535 -1.14 17.86 -12.92
N ALA A 536 -1.37 18.63 -11.85
CA ALA A 536 -0.45 19.67 -11.39
C ALA A 536 0.93 19.10 -11.01
N GLY A 537 0.98 17.91 -10.42
CA GLY A 537 2.23 17.21 -10.13
C GLY A 537 3.02 16.89 -11.40
N VAL A 538 2.35 16.41 -12.45
CA VAL A 538 2.97 16.17 -13.76
C VAL A 538 3.43 17.49 -14.40
N ASP A 539 2.58 18.51 -14.36
CA ASP A 539 2.82 19.83 -14.96
C ASP A 539 4.13 20.45 -14.41
N ARG A 540 4.25 20.54 -13.08
CA ARG A 540 5.45 21.04 -12.38
C ARG A 540 6.73 20.28 -12.70
N CYS A 541 6.63 19.02 -13.13
CA CYS A 541 7.80 18.23 -13.48
C CYS A 541 8.21 18.37 -14.96
N ILE A 542 7.28 18.80 -15.84
CA ILE A 542 7.52 19.05 -17.26
C ILE A 542 7.90 20.50 -17.51
N THR A 543 7.21 21.44 -16.86
CA THR A 543 7.48 22.88 -16.95
C THR A 543 8.58 23.23 -15.93
N ASP A 544 9.82 23.42 -16.38
CA ASP A 544 10.94 23.80 -15.49
C ASP A 544 10.85 25.27 -14.99
N GLU A 545 9.83 26.02 -15.39
CA GLU A 545 9.59 27.40 -14.96
C GLU A 545 8.90 27.47 -13.60
N LYS A 546 9.66 27.21 -12.53
CA LYS A 546 9.21 27.61 -11.18
C LYS A 546 9.31 29.14 -11.06
N ILE A 547 8.17 29.82 -11.08
CA ILE A 547 8.08 31.27 -10.83
C ILE A 547 8.62 31.60 -9.42
N TYR A 548 8.42 30.69 -8.46
CA TYR A 548 8.88 30.83 -7.07
C TYR A 548 9.82 29.69 -6.69
N ASN A 549 10.96 30.02 -6.07
CA ASN A 549 11.88 29.06 -5.48
C ASN A 549 12.60 29.70 -4.27
N ASN A 550 11.81 30.31 -3.38
CA ASN A 550 12.34 31.02 -2.22
C ASN A 550 12.39 30.09 -1.01
N THR A 551 13.58 29.80 -0.49
CA THR A 551 13.71 29.05 0.78
C THR A 551 13.41 29.99 1.93
N VAL A 552 12.29 29.77 2.62
CA VAL A 552 11.81 30.64 3.72
C VAL A 552 12.14 30.08 5.10
N TYR A 553 12.50 28.79 5.18
CA TYR A 553 12.99 28.16 6.40
C TYR A 553 14.00 27.08 6.04
N ASP A 554 15.13 27.04 6.75
CA ASP A 554 16.23 26.09 6.52
C ASP A 554 16.91 25.77 7.86
N LEU A 555 16.55 24.63 8.45
CA LEU A 555 17.07 24.19 9.74
C LEU A 555 18.59 24.00 9.68
N ASP A 556 19.12 23.43 8.59
CA ASP A 556 20.57 23.16 8.45
C ASP A 556 21.37 24.47 8.56
N LYS A 557 20.90 25.55 7.91
CA LYS A 557 21.52 26.89 8.02
C LYS A 557 21.40 27.47 9.42
N LEU A 558 20.24 27.32 10.06
CA LEU A 558 20.02 27.81 11.42
C LEU A 558 20.98 27.13 12.41
N LEU A 559 21.18 25.82 12.29
CA LEU A 559 22.12 25.07 13.14
C LEU A 559 23.58 25.54 12.96
N GLN A 560 24.00 25.83 11.74
CA GLN A 560 25.34 26.38 11.47
C GLN A 560 25.53 27.76 12.12
N SER A 561 24.53 28.64 12.06
CA SER A 561 24.59 29.96 12.69
C SER A 561 24.56 29.93 14.22
N THR A 562 23.88 28.94 14.81
CA THR A 562 23.70 28.82 16.26
C THR A 562 24.94 28.26 16.94
N ALA A 563 25.72 27.40 16.26
CA ALA A 563 26.96 26.83 16.77
C ALA A 563 28.04 27.88 17.12
N ILE A 564 27.91 29.10 16.60
CA ILE A 564 28.85 30.21 16.83
C ILE A 564 28.54 30.97 18.13
N ASN A 565 27.29 30.93 18.64
CA ASN A 565 26.85 31.94 19.61
C ASN A 565 26.27 31.49 20.97
N ASP A 566 25.95 30.23 21.27
CA ASP A 566 25.55 29.89 22.66
C ASP A 566 25.54 28.38 22.98
N ARG A 567 26.41 27.96 23.92
CA ARG A 567 26.25 26.74 24.73
C ARG A 567 25.69 27.06 26.13
N VAL A 568 25.03 28.21 26.28
CA VAL A 568 24.36 28.59 27.53
C VAL A 568 23.00 27.92 27.57
N CYS A 569 22.70 27.24 28.68
CA CYS A 569 21.40 26.64 28.99
C CYS A 569 20.33 27.76 29.02
N LYS A 570 19.73 28.06 27.87
CA LYS A 570 18.72 29.12 27.74
C LYS A 570 17.41 28.62 28.33
N LYS A 571 16.83 29.43 29.21
CA LYS A 571 15.47 29.24 29.70
C LYS A 571 14.50 29.27 28.51
N LEU A 572 13.88 28.13 28.22
CA LEU A 572 12.85 28.01 27.18
C LEU A 572 11.55 28.61 27.68
N ILE A 573 11.02 29.55 26.91
CA ILE A 573 9.73 30.22 27.15
C ILE A 573 8.94 30.26 25.85
N ASN A 574 7.69 30.73 25.93
CA ASN A 574 6.87 31.04 24.78
C ASN A 574 6.47 32.53 24.83
N ASN A 575 6.45 33.19 23.67
CA ASN A 575 6.08 34.60 23.52
C ASN A 575 5.03 34.83 22.41
N ASP A 576 4.26 33.80 22.01
CA ASP A 576 3.38 33.88 20.85
C ASP A 576 2.21 34.85 21.02
N GLU A 577 1.65 34.94 22.23
CA GLU A 577 0.59 35.92 22.52
C GLU A 577 1.04 37.36 22.22
N THR A 578 2.32 37.67 22.43
CA THR A 578 2.89 39.01 22.15
C THR A 578 3.11 39.28 20.67
N ARG A 579 3.17 38.22 19.85
CA ARG A 579 3.41 38.28 18.41
C ARG A 579 2.11 38.31 17.59
N LEU A 580 0.96 37.99 18.21
CA LEU A 580 -0.34 37.98 17.54
C LEU A 580 -0.70 39.34 16.92
N GLY A 581 -1.19 39.33 15.68
CA GLY A 581 -1.62 40.53 14.98
C GLY A 581 -0.49 41.43 14.46
N ILE A 582 0.77 41.08 14.71
CA ILE A 582 1.93 41.83 14.25
C ILE A 582 2.38 41.29 12.90
N LYS A 583 2.44 42.17 11.89
CA LYS A 583 2.94 41.83 10.56
C LYS A 583 4.46 41.99 10.52
N GLU A 584 5.15 40.94 10.10
CA GLU A 584 6.59 41.02 9.84
C GLU A 584 6.80 41.57 8.42
N TYR A 585 7.10 42.86 8.29
CA TYR A 585 7.27 43.52 6.99
C TYR A 585 8.54 43.09 6.23
N VAL A 586 9.46 42.41 6.91
CA VAL A 586 10.71 41.92 6.32
C VAL A 586 10.42 40.79 5.31
N THR A 587 9.34 40.03 5.51
CA THR A 587 8.95 38.92 4.64
C THR A 587 7.49 39.06 4.20
N SER A 588 7.23 38.88 2.90
CA SER A 588 5.86 38.74 2.36
C SER A 588 5.36 37.29 2.37
N THR A 589 6.15 36.39 2.96
CA THR A 589 5.94 34.94 2.97
C THR A 589 5.49 34.45 4.35
N LEU A 590 4.94 33.24 4.40
CA LEU A 590 4.82 32.53 5.66
C LEU A 590 6.18 32.33 6.33
N ASN A 591 6.17 32.43 7.66
CA ASN A 591 7.31 32.08 8.51
C ASN A 591 7.07 30.70 9.13
N PHE A 592 8.15 29.95 9.37
CA PHE A 592 8.10 28.61 9.96
C PHE A 592 9.11 28.49 11.10
N GLU A 593 8.79 27.67 12.10
CA GLU A 593 9.71 27.29 13.18
C GLU A 593 9.41 25.85 13.64
N SER A 594 10.46 25.10 13.96
CA SER A 594 10.34 23.73 14.47
C SER A 594 11.37 23.37 15.54
N ARG A 595 12.20 24.33 15.99
CA ARG A 595 13.20 24.15 17.05
C ARG A 595 12.54 24.25 18.43
N PHE A 596 11.70 23.28 18.72
CA PHE A 596 11.06 23.05 20.01
C PHE A 596 10.82 21.54 20.16
N GLU A 597 10.47 21.10 21.37
CA GLU A 597 10.28 19.68 21.67
C GLU A 597 9.23 19.02 20.77
N SER A 598 9.54 17.83 20.25
CA SER A 598 8.77 17.10 19.24
C SER A 598 8.57 17.81 17.90
N GLY A 599 9.17 18.99 17.69
CA GLY A 599 9.08 19.74 16.44
C GLY A 599 9.84 19.05 15.30
N ASN A 600 9.21 18.92 14.13
CA ASN A 600 9.84 18.37 12.92
C ASN A 600 9.40 19.13 11.67
N LEU A 601 10.35 19.92 11.16
CA LEU A 601 10.41 20.46 9.81
C LEU A 601 11.88 20.78 9.55
N ARG A 602 12.43 20.34 8.41
CA ARG A 602 13.82 20.64 8.05
C ARG A 602 13.93 21.85 7.14
N LYS A 603 13.03 21.97 6.17
CA LYS A 603 13.09 23.01 5.15
C LYS A 603 11.69 23.36 4.62
N ALA A 604 11.45 24.64 4.35
CA ALA A 604 10.26 25.12 3.67
C ALA A 604 10.65 26.01 2.49
N ILE A 605 10.10 25.71 1.31
CA ILE A 605 10.40 26.39 0.05
C ILE A 605 9.08 26.87 -0.55
N GLN A 606 8.96 28.18 -0.76
CA GLN A 606 7.83 28.75 -1.48
C GLN A 606 7.97 28.44 -2.97
N VAL A 607 6.99 27.71 -3.50
CA VAL A 607 6.93 27.26 -4.90
C VAL A 607 5.74 27.82 -5.67
N GLY A 608 4.84 28.52 -4.98
CA GLY A 608 3.78 29.33 -5.56
C GLY A 608 3.37 30.45 -4.60
N ALA A 609 2.47 31.33 -5.02
CA ALA A 609 2.02 32.47 -4.20
C ALA A 609 1.51 32.05 -2.81
N ARG A 610 0.86 30.88 -2.71
CA ARG A 610 0.37 30.27 -1.46
C ARG A 610 0.69 28.77 -1.39
N GLU A 611 1.77 28.33 -2.02
CA GLU A 611 2.16 26.92 -2.08
C GLU A 611 3.59 26.73 -1.60
N TYR A 612 3.79 25.76 -0.71
CA TYR A 612 5.06 25.47 -0.06
C TYR A 612 5.41 23.98 -0.16
N ASP A 613 6.60 23.69 -0.66
CA ASP A 613 7.22 22.38 -0.55
C ASP A 613 7.97 22.31 0.78
N LEU A 614 7.64 21.29 1.57
CA LEU A 614 8.13 21.05 2.92
C LEU A 614 8.95 19.75 2.93
N ILE A 615 10.07 19.77 3.65
CA ILE A 615 10.95 18.61 3.82
C ILE A 615 11.09 18.34 5.30
N LEU A 616 10.82 17.10 5.70
CA LEU A 616 10.95 16.62 7.07
C LEU A 616 12.38 16.18 7.39
N THR A 617 12.72 16.22 8.67
CA THR A 617 13.97 15.66 9.18
C THR A 617 13.80 14.15 9.37
N PRO A 618 14.70 13.30 8.83
CA PRO A 618 14.71 11.88 9.13
C PRO A 618 15.14 11.61 10.56
N ASP A 619 14.85 10.40 11.04
CA ASP A 619 15.26 9.90 12.35
C ASP A 619 16.76 10.11 12.59
N VAL A 620 17.14 10.28 13.86
CA VAL A 620 18.54 10.44 14.27
C VAL A 620 19.40 9.30 13.79
N ASN A 621 20.62 9.63 13.38
CA ASN A 621 21.58 8.66 12.83
C ASN A 621 21.05 7.90 11.59
N SER A 622 19.94 8.35 10.99
CA SER A 622 19.34 7.78 9.79
C SER A 622 19.29 8.80 8.64
N SER A 623 19.03 8.28 7.44
CA SER A 623 18.71 9.00 6.22
C SER A 623 17.31 8.62 5.69
N HIS A 624 16.55 7.90 6.52
CA HIS A 624 15.25 7.29 6.25
C HIS A 624 14.27 7.58 7.39
N HIS A 625 13.05 7.05 7.25
CA HIS A 625 11.95 7.15 8.21
C HIS A 625 11.52 8.61 8.40
N CYS A 626 10.64 9.07 7.51
CA CYS A 626 10.08 10.42 7.55
C CYS A 626 8.55 10.33 7.50
N GLN A 627 7.87 10.59 8.62
CA GLN A 627 6.41 10.59 8.68
C GLN A 627 5.85 11.65 9.64
N TRP A 628 6.46 11.81 10.81
CA TRP A 628 6.03 12.79 11.81
C TRP A 628 6.33 14.22 11.37
N PHE A 629 5.39 15.12 11.60
CA PHE A 629 5.59 16.55 11.45
C PHE A 629 4.90 17.31 12.57
N TYR A 630 5.56 18.36 13.06
CA TYR A 630 5.03 19.31 14.03
C TYR A 630 5.81 20.61 13.89
N PHE A 631 5.15 21.68 13.43
CA PHE A 631 5.81 22.96 13.19
C PHE A 631 4.87 24.14 13.39
N GLU A 632 5.44 25.30 13.72
CA GLU A 632 4.75 26.58 13.76
C GLU A 632 4.71 27.20 12.36
N VAL A 633 3.61 27.91 12.08
CA VAL A 633 3.43 28.79 10.93
C VAL A 633 2.92 30.14 11.41
N SER A 634 3.46 31.24 10.90
CA SER A 634 2.96 32.60 11.15
C SER A 634 3.06 33.49 9.91
N ASN A 635 2.67 34.77 10.05
CA ASN A 635 2.64 35.76 8.97
C ASN A 635 1.67 35.40 7.81
N MET A 636 0.65 34.59 8.08
CA MET A 636 -0.41 34.26 7.13
C MET A 636 -1.47 35.36 7.04
N ASP A 637 -2.19 35.38 5.93
CA ASP A 637 -3.53 35.97 5.87
C ASP A 637 -4.61 34.87 5.88
N ASN A 638 -5.89 35.25 6.04
CA ASN A 638 -7.03 34.34 6.03
C ASN A 638 -7.94 34.48 4.80
N ILE A 639 -7.45 35.12 3.73
CA ILE A 639 -8.25 35.41 2.53
C ILE A 639 -8.48 34.12 1.73
N ALA A 640 -7.43 33.31 1.56
CA ALA A 640 -7.47 32.06 0.80
C ALA A 640 -6.59 30.97 1.41
N PRO A 641 -6.85 29.67 1.11
CA PRO A 641 -6.05 28.57 1.61
C PRO A 641 -4.59 28.61 1.15
N TYR A 642 -3.69 28.05 1.97
CA TYR A 642 -2.31 27.73 1.62
C TYR A 642 -2.16 26.22 1.39
N THR A 643 -1.43 25.82 0.35
CA THR A 643 -1.09 24.42 0.07
C THR A 643 0.29 24.09 0.66
N PHE A 644 0.36 22.99 1.41
CA PHE A 644 1.59 22.42 1.92
C PHE A 644 1.84 21.06 1.28
N ASN A 645 3.04 20.84 0.76
CA ASN A 645 3.45 19.58 0.13
C ASN A 645 4.63 19.00 0.91
N LEU A 646 4.42 17.95 1.71
CA LEU A 646 5.52 17.19 2.34
C LEU A 646 6.13 16.27 1.28
N ILE A 647 7.32 16.57 0.75
CA ILE A 647 7.84 15.95 -0.48
C ILE A 647 8.79 14.76 -0.28
N ASN A 648 9.13 14.41 0.96
CA ASN A 648 10.05 13.32 1.29
C ASN A 648 9.40 12.19 2.10
N CYS A 649 8.11 11.89 1.87
CA CYS A 649 7.46 10.75 2.49
C CYS A 649 7.96 9.44 1.85
N GLU A 650 8.22 8.41 2.66
CA GLU A 650 8.77 7.13 2.18
C GLU A 650 7.73 6.01 2.10
N LYS A 651 6.74 6.00 3.00
CA LYS A 651 5.76 4.90 3.08
C LYS A 651 4.91 4.84 1.81
N THR A 652 4.73 3.64 1.25
CA THR A 652 3.93 3.45 0.02
C THR A 652 2.47 3.84 0.20
N ASN A 653 1.95 3.76 1.43
CA ASN A 653 0.60 4.12 1.79
C ASN A 653 0.56 5.10 2.99
N SER A 654 -0.58 5.77 3.18
CA SER A 654 -0.79 6.76 4.24
C SER A 654 -2.22 6.77 4.74
N GLN A 655 -2.41 7.04 6.03
CA GLN A 655 -3.72 7.25 6.64
C GLN A 655 -4.50 8.44 6.02
N PHE A 656 -3.80 9.37 5.36
CA PHE A 656 -4.43 10.43 4.56
C PHE A 656 -5.27 9.89 3.40
N ASN A 657 -4.98 8.67 2.90
CA ASN A 657 -5.80 8.00 1.89
C ASN A 657 -7.15 7.52 2.45
N TYR A 658 -7.24 7.32 3.76
CA TYR A 658 -8.39 6.75 4.48
C TYR A 658 -9.15 7.80 5.32
N GLY A 659 -8.97 9.07 5.00
CA GLY A 659 -9.75 10.17 5.58
C GLY A 659 -9.15 10.77 6.86
N MET A 660 -7.90 10.45 7.20
CA MET A 660 -7.15 11.23 8.19
C MET A 660 -6.95 12.67 7.69
N LYS A 661 -6.91 13.60 8.64
CA LYS A 661 -6.61 15.02 8.42
C LYS A 661 -5.47 15.43 9.36
N PRO A 662 -4.57 16.36 8.95
CA PRO A 662 -3.66 17.00 9.89
C PRO A 662 -4.47 17.76 10.94
N ILE A 663 -3.82 18.09 12.05
CA ILE A 663 -4.41 18.94 13.08
C ILE A 663 -3.77 20.32 13.09
N LEU A 664 -4.56 21.32 13.44
CA LEU A 664 -4.19 22.72 13.56
C LEU A 664 -4.52 23.20 14.97
N TYR A 665 -3.62 23.98 15.55
CA TYR A 665 -3.85 24.75 16.77
C TYR A 665 -3.65 26.23 16.44
N SER A 666 -4.62 27.07 16.79
CA SER A 666 -4.52 28.53 16.62
C SER A 666 -4.31 29.18 17.98
N VAL A 667 -3.22 29.95 18.11
CA VAL A 667 -2.92 30.71 19.33
C VAL A 667 -3.98 31.81 19.53
N ARG A 668 -4.47 32.43 18.45
CA ARG A 668 -5.57 33.41 18.54
C ARG A 668 -6.88 32.80 19.01
N GLU A 669 -7.25 31.61 18.54
CA GLU A 669 -8.44 30.91 19.04
C GLU A 669 -8.31 30.57 20.52
N ALA A 670 -7.13 30.13 20.96
CA ALA A 670 -6.86 29.83 22.36
C ALA A 670 -6.97 31.07 23.26
N THR A 671 -6.45 32.23 22.85
CA THR A 671 -6.57 33.48 23.62
C THR A 671 -8.01 34.01 23.68
N LEU A 672 -8.87 33.61 22.73
CA LEU A 672 -10.31 33.86 22.77
C LEU A 672 -11.10 32.84 23.60
N GLY A 673 -10.42 31.96 24.35
CA GLY A 673 -11.04 30.93 25.19
C GLY A 673 -11.48 29.67 24.44
N ARG A 674 -11.15 29.54 23.15
CA ARG A 674 -11.44 28.37 22.31
C ARG A 674 -10.19 27.51 22.11
N GLN A 675 -9.52 27.20 23.22
CA GLN A 675 -8.29 26.40 23.22
C GLN A 675 -8.56 24.95 22.77
N GLY A 676 -7.72 24.42 21.87
CA GLY A 676 -7.80 23.01 21.46
C GLY A 676 -7.25 22.75 20.06
N TRP A 677 -6.73 21.53 19.87
CA TRP A 677 -6.38 21.01 18.55
C TRP A 677 -7.65 20.63 17.77
N PHE A 678 -7.71 20.97 16.47
CA PHE A 678 -8.80 20.55 15.59
C PHE A 678 -8.28 20.02 14.25
N ARG A 679 -9.03 19.11 13.62
CA ARG A 679 -8.67 18.53 12.32
C ARG A 679 -8.88 19.54 11.20
N ALA A 680 -7.79 20.02 10.62
CA ALA A 680 -7.78 20.99 9.53
C ALA A 680 -7.37 20.35 8.21
N GLY A 681 -7.50 21.09 7.11
CA GLY A 681 -7.11 20.60 5.79
C GLY A 681 -8.29 20.31 4.87
N THR A 682 -8.10 20.63 3.60
CA THR A 682 -8.87 20.19 2.44
C THR A 682 -7.88 19.72 1.37
N ASP A 683 -8.38 19.21 0.24
CA ASP A 683 -7.57 18.84 -0.92
C ASP A 683 -6.48 17.80 -0.64
N ILE A 684 -6.72 16.94 0.36
CA ILE A 684 -5.72 16.01 0.88
C ILE A 684 -5.43 14.90 -0.14
N CYS A 685 -4.16 14.77 -0.53
CA CYS A 685 -3.68 13.79 -1.49
C CYS A 685 -2.37 13.15 -1.04
N TYR A 686 -2.20 11.86 -1.35
CA TYR A 686 -0.94 11.14 -1.20
C TYR A 686 -0.55 10.50 -2.53
N TYR A 687 0.60 10.86 -3.10
CA TYR A 687 1.00 10.37 -4.42
C TYR A 687 2.52 10.34 -4.62
N ARG A 688 3.00 9.46 -5.50
CA ARG A 688 4.42 9.32 -5.83
C ARG A 688 4.92 10.53 -6.63
N ASN A 689 6.07 11.09 -6.23
CA ASN A 689 6.69 12.26 -6.85
C ASN A 689 7.99 11.92 -7.60
N GLY A 690 8.67 12.94 -8.11
CA GLY A 690 9.89 12.82 -8.94
C GLY A 690 11.21 12.84 -8.17
N TYR A 691 11.21 12.90 -6.84
CA TYR A 691 12.43 13.00 -6.03
C TYR A 691 13.03 11.61 -5.74
N LYS A 692 14.34 11.42 -6.00
CA LYS A 692 15.04 10.16 -5.76
C LYS A 692 15.22 9.90 -4.27
N ILE A 693 15.05 8.64 -3.87
CA ILE A 693 15.50 8.15 -2.57
C ILE A 693 16.98 7.73 -2.72
N PRO A 694 17.93 8.22 -1.89
CA PRO A 694 19.36 8.04 -2.12
C PRO A 694 19.81 6.57 -2.15
N HIS A 695 19.15 5.71 -1.36
CA HIS A 695 19.55 4.33 -1.13
C HIS A 695 18.88 3.35 -2.12
N THR A 696 17.97 3.84 -2.98
CA THR A 696 17.31 3.01 -4.00
C THR A 696 17.13 3.73 -5.33
N ASN A 697 17.71 3.15 -6.38
CA ASN A 697 17.52 3.65 -7.75
C ASN A 697 16.13 3.33 -8.33
N LYS A 698 15.39 2.42 -7.70
CA LYS A 698 14.09 1.94 -8.21
C LYS A 698 12.96 2.89 -7.80
N GLN A 699 12.95 3.36 -6.56
CA GLN A 699 11.84 4.14 -6.00
C GLN A 699 12.06 5.66 -6.08
N THR A 700 11.01 6.41 -5.77
CA THR A 700 11.00 7.87 -5.54
C THR A 700 10.14 8.14 -4.33
N PHE A 701 10.38 9.26 -3.66
CA PHE A 701 9.57 9.71 -2.54
C PHE A 701 8.10 9.92 -2.96
N LEU A 702 7.24 9.98 -1.97
CA LEU A 702 5.84 10.35 -2.07
C LEU A 702 5.63 11.75 -1.51
N THR A 703 4.54 12.38 -1.94
CA THR A 703 4.09 13.68 -1.46
C THR A 703 2.77 13.54 -0.73
N ALA A 704 2.72 14.00 0.53
CA ALA A 704 1.47 14.34 1.21
C ALA A 704 1.16 15.82 0.98
N SER A 705 0.08 16.11 0.25
CA SER A 705 -0.37 17.48 -0.06
C SER A 705 -1.69 17.77 0.64
N PHE A 706 -1.82 18.94 1.26
CA PHE A 706 -3.06 19.40 1.87
C PHE A 706 -3.15 20.93 1.86
N SER A 707 -4.37 21.46 1.79
CA SER A 707 -4.67 22.89 1.79
C SER A 707 -5.27 23.33 3.12
N ILE A 708 -4.76 24.39 3.77
CA ILE A 708 -5.31 24.94 5.02
C ILE A 708 -5.76 26.38 4.80
N LYS A 709 -7.03 26.66 5.10
CA LYS A 709 -7.51 28.03 5.31
C LYS A 709 -7.34 28.37 6.79
N PHE A 710 -6.42 29.28 7.09
CA PHE A 710 -6.21 29.75 8.46
C PHE A 710 -7.41 30.54 8.97
N PRO A 711 -7.74 30.45 10.27
CA PRO A 711 -8.90 31.14 10.84
C PRO A 711 -8.71 32.66 10.85
N HIS A 712 -7.50 33.15 11.14
CA HIS A 712 -7.20 34.57 11.29
C HIS A 712 -5.98 34.99 10.49
N SER A 713 -6.00 36.23 10.01
CA SER A 713 -4.79 36.89 9.52
C SER A 713 -3.87 37.22 10.69
N LEU A 714 -2.56 37.10 10.47
CA LEU A 714 -1.50 37.37 11.44
C LEU A 714 -1.67 36.58 12.75
N ASP A 715 -2.11 35.33 12.61
CA ASP A 715 -2.15 34.35 13.68
C ASP A 715 -0.78 33.69 13.86
N ILE A 716 -0.67 32.89 14.91
CA ILE A 716 0.39 31.90 15.08
C ILE A 716 -0.31 30.57 15.19
N CYS A 717 0.01 29.67 14.27
CA CYS A 717 -0.63 28.39 14.17
C CYS A 717 0.39 27.27 14.26
N TYR A 718 0.01 26.15 14.83
CA TYR A 718 0.81 24.94 14.84
C TYR A 718 0.11 23.87 14.03
N ILE A 719 0.87 23.18 13.17
CA ILE A 719 0.38 22.08 12.35
C ILE A 719 1.12 20.82 12.76
N ALA A 720 0.38 19.74 13.04
CA ALA A 720 0.95 18.46 13.44
C ALA A 720 0.29 17.27 12.73
N TYR A 721 1.03 16.15 12.65
CA TYR A 721 0.54 14.89 12.07
C TYR A 721 -0.65 14.34 12.87
N THR A 722 -0.51 14.28 14.20
CA THR A 722 -1.57 13.97 15.16
C THR A 722 -1.26 14.69 16.49
N PHE A 723 -2.11 14.53 17.51
CA PHE A 723 -2.02 15.23 18.80
C PHE A 723 -0.64 14.98 19.46
N PRO A 724 0.24 15.99 19.55
CA PRO A 724 1.54 15.82 20.18
C PRO A 724 1.39 15.42 21.65
N TYR A 725 2.40 14.73 22.16
CA TYR A 725 2.54 14.44 23.58
C TYR A 725 4.04 14.42 23.87
N THR A 726 4.52 15.48 24.52
CA THR A 726 5.96 15.70 24.74
C THR A 726 6.47 14.97 25.98
N TYR A 727 7.79 14.80 26.09
CA TYR A 727 8.41 14.23 27.28
C TYR A 727 8.31 15.21 28.46
N SER A 728 8.44 16.52 28.24
CA SER A 728 8.18 17.53 29.27
C SER A 728 6.74 17.50 29.79
N GLN A 729 5.76 17.22 28.92
CA GLN A 729 4.37 17.01 29.33
C GLN A 729 4.24 15.78 30.23
N LEU A 730 4.87 14.65 29.85
CA LEU A 730 4.91 13.45 30.69
C LEU A 730 5.45 13.76 32.10
N LEU A 731 6.60 14.41 32.17
CA LEU A 731 7.23 14.73 33.45
C LEU A 731 6.39 15.71 34.29
N SER A 732 5.76 16.68 33.64
CA SER A 732 4.83 17.61 34.30
C SER A 732 3.61 16.87 34.87
N ARG A 733 3.10 15.86 34.16
CA ARG A 733 2.00 14.98 34.60
C ARG A 733 2.42 14.09 35.77
N ILE A 734 3.59 13.45 35.68
CA ILE A 734 4.14 12.63 36.77
C ILE A 734 4.30 13.44 38.07
N ARG A 735 4.82 14.68 37.97
CA ARG A 735 4.90 15.57 39.13
C ARG A 735 3.53 15.86 39.72
N LEU A 736 2.55 16.22 38.90
CA LEU A 736 1.19 16.51 39.34
C LEU A 736 0.54 15.28 40.00
N TRP A 737 0.66 14.10 39.39
CA TRP A 737 0.18 12.84 39.98
C TRP A 737 0.84 12.55 41.32
N SER A 738 2.15 12.78 41.45
CA SER A 738 2.86 12.54 42.70
C SER A 738 2.44 13.49 43.82
N GLN A 739 2.03 14.72 43.48
CA GLN A 739 1.55 15.71 44.46
C GLN A 739 0.10 15.41 44.91
N ASN A 740 -0.73 14.90 44.01
CA ASN A 740 -2.16 14.65 44.27
C ASN A 740 -2.45 13.23 44.79
N ALA A 741 -1.47 12.33 44.78
CA ALA A 741 -1.65 10.95 45.24
C ALA A 741 -1.92 10.89 46.76
N ASP A 742 -3.09 10.35 47.15
CA ASP A 742 -3.40 10.06 48.55
C ASP A 742 -2.64 8.80 49.02
N ARG A 743 -1.53 9.02 49.73
CA ARG A 743 -0.66 7.96 50.23
C ARG A 743 -1.35 6.98 51.20
N LYS A 744 -2.53 7.31 51.74
CA LYS A 744 -3.29 6.41 52.62
C LYS A 744 -4.02 5.31 51.85
N SER A 745 -4.44 5.59 50.62
CA SER A 745 -5.25 4.69 49.79
C SER A 745 -4.51 4.19 48.54
N LEU A 746 -3.30 4.70 48.29
CA LEU A 746 -2.54 4.46 47.08
C LEU A 746 -1.05 4.30 47.37
N TYR A 747 -0.46 3.20 46.91
CA TYR A 747 0.98 3.08 46.76
C TYR A 747 1.38 3.56 45.35
N PHE A 748 2.11 4.69 45.29
CA PHE A 748 2.62 5.26 44.05
C PHE A 748 4.11 5.58 44.18
N ARG A 749 4.94 4.86 43.42
CA ARG A 749 6.41 5.02 43.41
C ARG A 749 6.90 5.31 42.00
N ILE A 750 7.87 6.21 41.90
CA ILE A 750 8.49 6.61 40.64
C ILE A 750 9.99 6.34 40.73
N ASP A 751 10.47 5.43 39.89
CA ASP A 751 11.89 5.08 39.77
C ASP A 751 12.43 5.54 38.41
N ASN A 752 13.75 5.77 38.32
CA ASN A 752 14.45 5.92 37.04
C ASN A 752 14.84 4.52 36.53
N LEU A 753 14.22 4.04 35.45
CA LEU A 753 14.49 2.73 34.85
C LEU A 753 15.91 2.67 34.27
N CYS A 754 16.27 3.69 33.52
CA CYS A 754 17.59 3.90 32.94
C CYS A 754 17.62 5.29 32.32
N ASP A 755 18.80 5.74 31.91
CA ASP A 755 18.93 6.97 31.15
C ASP A 755 19.02 6.68 29.64
N SER A 756 18.52 7.60 28.84
CA SER A 756 18.65 7.60 27.38
C SER A 756 20.07 7.95 26.92
N LEU A 757 20.30 7.92 25.59
CA LEU A 757 21.58 8.32 24.99
C LEU A 757 22.01 9.76 25.34
N ASN A 758 21.05 10.67 25.55
CA ASN A 758 21.35 12.04 25.96
C ASN A 758 21.27 12.24 27.48
N ALA A 759 21.24 11.13 28.24
CA ALA A 759 21.12 11.10 29.69
C ALA A 759 19.86 11.81 30.23
N ASN A 760 18.73 11.64 29.53
CA ASN A 760 17.40 11.91 30.08
C ASN A 760 16.88 10.63 30.76
N SER A 761 16.29 10.76 31.94
CA SER A 761 15.77 9.61 32.69
C SER A 761 14.52 8.99 32.04
N ILE A 762 14.38 7.68 32.09
CA ILE A 762 13.20 6.96 31.61
C ILE A 762 12.38 6.54 32.85
N PRO A 763 11.19 7.15 33.10
CA PRO A 763 10.41 6.86 34.29
C PRO A 763 9.80 5.45 34.28
N LEU A 764 9.91 4.75 35.42
CA LEU A 764 9.11 3.57 35.76
C LEU A 764 8.15 3.92 36.90
N LEU A 765 6.85 3.81 36.62
CA LEU A 765 5.80 4.03 37.59
C LEU A 765 5.35 2.69 38.20
N THR A 766 5.26 2.64 39.52
CA THR A 766 4.66 1.51 40.26
C THR A 766 3.39 1.98 40.93
N ILE A 767 2.26 1.39 40.56
CA ILE A 767 0.92 1.75 41.08
C ILE A 767 0.25 0.50 41.65
N THR A 768 -0.12 0.53 42.93
CA THR A 768 -0.87 -0.57 43.59
C THR A 768 -1.55 -0.05 44.87
N ALA A 769 -2.32 -0.88 45.57
CA ALA A 769 -2.88 -0.53 46.88
C ALA A 769 -1.78 -0.58 47.96
N PRO A 770 -1.90 0.15 49.09
CA PRO A 770 -0.98 0.02 50.21
C PRO A 770 -0.80 -1.44 50.66
N ASP A 771 0.36 -1.76 51.22
CA ASP A 771 0.65 -3.08 51.76
C ASP A 771 -0.07 -3.25 53.10
N THR A 772 -0.79 -4.37 53.28
CA THR A 772 -1.54 -4.66 54.51
C THR A 772 -1.36 -6.13 54.87
N LYS A 773 -1.64 -6.50 56.12
CA LYS A 773 -1.53 -7.90 56.56
C LYS A 773 -2.49 -8.82 55.81
N GLU A 774 -3.67 -8.31 55.48
CA GLU A 774 -4.77 -9.00 54.81
C GLU A 774 -4.65 -9.01 53.28
N ASN A 775 -3.92 -8.05 52.71
CA ASN A 775 -3.69 -7.94 51.27
C ASN A 775 -2.24 -7.50 51.01
N ARG A 776 -1.33 -8.47 50.93
CA ARG A 776 0.10 -8.20 50.75
C ARG A 776 0.43 -7.90 49.30
N ILE A 777 1.34 -6.97 49.06
CA ILE A 777 1.82 -6.67 47.70
C ILE A 777 2.47 -7.89 47.04
N ALA A 778 3.19 -8.72 47.81
CA ALA A 778 3.88 -9.90 47.31
C ALA A 778 2.94 -11.00 46.77
N ASP A 779 1.67 -11.00 47.21
CA ASP A 779 0.66 -11.98 46.78
C ASP A 779 -0.09 -11.52 45.52
N ARG A 780 0.19 -10.31 45.01
CA ARG A 780 -0.49 -9.70 43.86
C ARG A 780 0.23 -10.02 42.55
N GLU A 781 -0.53 -10.16 41.48
CA GLU A 781 0.02 -10.39 40.14
C GLU A 781 0.59 -9.10 39.53
N ILE A 782 1.62 -9.22 38.67
CA ILE A 782 2.22 -8.07 37.99
C ILE A 782 1.56 -7.84 36.64
N VAL A 783 1.19 -6.58 36.38
CA VAL A 783 0.83 -6.11 35.05
C VAL A 783 1.89 -5.13 34.58
N PHE A 784 2.64 -5.48 33.54
CA PHE A 784 3.65 -4.62 32.95
C PHE A 784 3.11 -3.93 31.69
N LEU A 785 3.14 -2.60 31.67
CA LEU A 785 2.68 -1.79 30.55
C LEU A 785 3.83 -0.92 30.03
N THR A 786 4.04 -0.92 28.72
CA THR A 786 4.94 0.02 28.05
C THR A 786 4.20 0.79 26.99
N SER A 787 4.68 1.97 26.66
CA SER A 787 4.11 2.80 25.61
C SER A 787 5.19 3.61 24.90
N ARG A 788 4.87 4.09 23.71
CA ARG A 788 5.71 4.95 22.88
C ARG A 788 7.07 4.36 22.55
N VAL A 789 7.07 3.15 22.00
CA VAL A 789 8.26 2.50 21.41
C VAL A 789 8.66 3.23 20.13
N HIS A 790 7.69 3.50 19.26
CA HIS A 790 7.88 4.40 18.12
C HIS A 790 7.55 5.85 18.52
N PRO A 791 8.46 6.79 18.27
CA PRO A 791 8.32 8.16 18.74
C PRO A 791 7.20 8.92 18.02
N GLY A 792 6.91 8.65 16.74
CA GLY A 792 5.79 9.27 16.02
C GLY A 792 4.37 8.83 16.45
N GLU A 793 4.24 7.75 17.24
CA GLU A 793 2.93 7.15 17.60
C GLU A 793 2.27 7.79 18.83
N ALA A 794 1.90 9.07 18.71
CA ALA A 794 1.47 9.88 19.85
C ALA A 794 0.20 9.45 20.57
N ASN A 795 -0.69 8.77 19.86
CA ASN A 795 -1.85 8.12 20.42
C ASN A 795 -1.52 7.19 21.59
N SER A 796 -0.39 6.48 21.56
CA SER A 796 -0.01 5.55 22.63
C SER A 796 0.26 6.26 23.97
N SER A 797 0.81 7.49 23.92
CA SER A 797 1.03 8.29 25.13
C SER A 797 -0.27 8.83 25.73
N TRP A 798 -1.24 9.19 24.89
CA TRP A 798 -2.56 9.59 25.38
C TRP A 798 -3.33 8.42 26.01
N VAL A 799 -3.23 7.23 25.43
CA VAL A 799 -3.83 6.01 26.02
C VAL A 799 -3.22 5.72 27.39
N ILE A 800 -1.89 5.75 27.51
CA ILE A 800 -1.24 5.42 28.78
C ILE A 800 -1.47 6.51 29.85
N ASP A 801 -1.54 7.79 29.48
CA ASP A 801 -1.91 8.89 30.39
C ASP A 801 -3.31 8.68 30.97
N GLY A 802 -4.28 8.28 30.13
CA GLY A 802 -5.63 7.91 30.56
C GLY A 802 -5.67 6.68 31.47
N CYS A 803 -4.91 5.63 31.14
CA CYS A 803 -4.79 4.43 31.98
C CYS A 803 -4.20 4.76 33.37
N ILE A 804 -3.10 5.53 33.41
CA ILE A 804 -2.47 5.96 34.67
C ILE A 804 -3.46 6.82 35.48
N SER A 805 -4.10 7.80 34.84
CA SER A 805 -5.09 8.66 35.49
C SER A 805 -6.25 7.86 36.08
N HIS A 806 -6.75 6.84 35.37
CA HIS A 806 -7.78 5.94 35.89
C HIS A 806 -7.29 5.14 37.10
N LEU A 807 -6.08 4.57 37.04
CA LEU A 807 -5.47 3.80 38.11
C LEU A 807 -5.14 4.64 39.34
N LEU A 808 -4.99 5.96 39.22
CA LEU A 808 -4.74 6.85 40.36
C LEU A 808 -6.03 7.36 41.03
N ASN A 809 -7.19 7.20 40.39
CA ASN A 809 -8.47 7.67 40.92
C ASN A 809 -8.98 6.81 42.08
N ALA A 810 -9.74 7.43 42.99
CA ALA A 810 -10.43 6.79 44.13
C ALA A 810 -11.76 6.10 43.73
N ASN A 811 -11.87 5.63 42.47
CA ASN A 811 -13.09 4.93 42.05
C ASN A 811 -13.00 3.44 42.43
N PRO A 812 -14.14 2.77 42.71
CA PRO A 812 -14.13 1.38 43.20
C PRO A 812 -13.49 0.37 42.25
N CYS A 813 -13.57 0.61 40.93
CA CYS A 813 -12.95 -0.26 39.93
C CYS A 813 -11.42 -0.19 40.01
N ALA A 814 -10.86 1.02 40.05
CA ALA A 814 -9.44 1.26 40.17
C ALA A 814 -8.89 0.76 41.51
N GLU A 815 -9.62 0.94 42.61
CA GLU A 815 -9.28 0.36 43.92
C GLU A 815 -9.20 -1.17 43.88
N LYS A 816 -10.21 -1.81 43.28
CA LYS A 816 -10.22 -3.27 43.10
C LYS A 816 -9.03 -3.74 42.26
N LEU A 817 -8.74 -3.08 41.14
CA LEU A 817 -7.57 -3.38 40.32
C LEU A 817 -6.26 -3.25 41.12
N ARG A 818 -6.09 -2.13 41.82
CA ARG A 818 -4.90 -1.89 42.68
C ARG A 818 -4.77 -2.91 43.82
N SER A 819 -5.89 -3.45 44.31
CA SER A 819 -5.89 -4.46 45.37
C SER A 819 -5.46 -5.85 44.88
N GLN A 820 -5.58 -6.12 43.57
CA GLN A 820 -5.27 -7.43 42.97
C GLN A 820 -3.93 -7.43 42.22
N TYR A 821 -3.51 -6.28 41.70
CA TYR A 821 -2.37 -6.16 40.80
C TYR A 821 -1.35 -5.12 41.25
N VAL A 822 -0.10 -5.37 40.88
CA VAL A 822 0.96 -4.36 40.86
C VAL A 822 1.20 -3.93 39.42
N PHE A 823 0.90 -2.68 39.12
CA PHE A 823 1.12 -2.11 37.79
C PHE A 823 2.53 -1.54 37.71
N LYS A 824 3.32 -2.02 36.75
CA LYS A 824 4.64 -1.50 36.38
C LYS A 824 4.52 -0.84 35.01
N ILE A 825 4.63 0.48 34.96
CA ILE A 825 4.32 1.24 33.76
C ILE A 825 5.54 2.05 33.32
N VAL A 826 5.98 1.86 32.08
CA VAL A 826 6.94 2.72 31.39
C VAL A 826 6.16 3.58 30.38
N PRO A 827 5.80 4.83 30.71
CA PRO A 827 4.85 5.60 29.90
C PRO A 827 5.40 6.04 28.54
N MET A 828 6.72 6.13 28.42
CA MET A 828 7.39 6.53 27.19
C MET A 828 8.76 5.85 27.12
N LEU A 829 8.90 4.88 26.22
CA LEU A 829 10.14 4.12 26.07
C LEU A 829 11.16 4.90 25.23
N ASN A 830 10.74 5.46 24.10
CA ASN A 830 11.61 6.17 23.17
C ASN A 830 11.55 7.69 23.37
N ILE A 831 12.04 8.14 24.53
CA ILE A 831 12.01 9.56 24.88
C ILE A 831 12.86 10.43 23.94
N GLU A 832 13.97 9.93 23.41
CA GLU A 832 14.84 10.70 22.52
C GLU A 832 14.18 11.00 21.18
N GLY A 833 13.52 10.00 20.58
CA GLY A 833 12.74 10.24 19.38
C GLY A 833 11.61 11.23 19.60
N VAL A 834 10.93 11.15 20.74
CA VAL A 834 9.86 12.10 21.08
C VAL A 834 10.42 13.52 21.26
N ILE A 835 11.50 13.69 22.02
CA ILE A 835 12.10 15.02 22.28
C ILE A 835 12.48 15.70 20.96
N ASN A 836 13.11 14.97 20.05
CA ASN A 836 13.66 15.57 18.83
C ASN A 836 12.73 15.48 17.60
N GLY A 837 11.53 14.92 17.75
CA GLY A 837 10.48 14.95 16.72
C GLY A 837 10.65 13.94 15.59
N TRP A 838 10.86 12.66 15.90
CA TRP A 838 11.02 11.61 14.89
C TRP A 838 9.79 10.71 14.78
#